data_AF-A0A4R9K8A3-F1
#
_entry.id   AF-A0A4R9K8A3-F1
#
_cell.length_a   1.000
_cell.length_b   1.000
_cell.length_c   1.000
_cell.angle_alpha   90.00
_cell.angle_beta   90.00
_cell.angle_gamma   90.00
#
_symmetry.space_group_name_H-M   'P 1'
#
loop_
_entity.id
_entity.type
_entity.pdbx_description
1 polymer ?
#
loop_
_entity_poly.entity_id
_entity_poly.type
_entity_poly.pdbx_seq_one_letter_code
_entity_poly.pdbx_strand_id
1 'polypeptide(L)'
;MDPFYFNFYFFGSLLASLFSLYVTFFFLTIKDRSKAAFHLGLSTLSTTIFHLGYAIGFVSPEEWTIFHRWIVIPLPLIGYTQLFIFFFYFPQPKREKLGLIGYAILWSGVAALTIFYIILTLKSTRSFVMGSHYWDFETHLFYKIFSITVFVYNIIFLIAAVWRGIVEKGSDRRAVIYITIAYLTVTLLPGIVNAMSRQGSVSRATYQQTADLLLVAGLFLVMIVYVNATKEKTTILSRIVGVSMASFLLTFQLVGFAILNGYDSSFDFIKREEAKLAVLEGEKPPGFAYLTSFDPSENKFATEKGYKDLRFDADDRIELKFFNVARNLTNLGILPANQRWERSKQVLETSPKEFYAYSEGLKEFLASKEKEEVSDETVREFFRYLNKKLKVVKSKYSNLPSKSKSSDVYPLLSSDEVGLSALLKKVKTNAELDLNSGKPESELYKTVLYPISPIRETGERIYRGTKFYKVGEEKPQYYVSYLVVHPTNGKIYEVGFTYKSLREFIHDPSLVLIGCLLLIVLVISIGFRFFFQNALIKPMDEVVVGLTEVNSGNLDYRLEPRVEDEIGFIARSFNRMARSIQSARKRLEEYANELEEKVKERTKELEQTLGEVQELKQQQDGDYFLTSLLIKPLGANKAVHENVKVDFLLEQKKKFTFRRYHDEIGGDLNISNHIQLNNRSYTVFLNADAMGKSMQGAGGALVLGSVFESIIERTRLVDTMKSQSPERWLKNAFTELHKVFESFDGSMLVSSVMGLVDDEVGILYFINAEHPWTVLYRDGIASFIEDELMFRKLGTTGMEGRIFIKTFQLEPGDVIIAGSDGRDDILIGTDEEGGRIINDDEKLFLRIVEEGKGDLEGIYNCIIGKGPLTDDLSLIRLSFKEDNTEQKLHDEQKTKVKELLRRAKETSQNKDVAEAISYLEEAENLDSRIPEVKKNFVKLFLKLKDYSKAAHYAEDYLNIRPVDKEILYVASFSARKAGQLKKALDFGERLLLREPDHFKNLMNLAQVYIALKNYERAMSMVQSALHIEPENEAVLRIRDVLRKNWHKESSDPPTSVDPS
;
A
#
# COMPACT_ATOMS: atom_id res chain seq x y z
N MET A 1 45.97 8.68 14.59
CA MET A 1 44.86 7.78 14.96
C MET A 1 43.57 8.50 14.64
N ASP A 2 42.69 7.89 13.86
CA ASP A 2 41.42 8.53 13.52
C ASP A 2 40.56 8.68 14.79
N PRO A 3 40.06 9.90 15.07
CA PRO A 3 39.26 10.17 16.26
C PRO A 3 37.81 9.68 16.14
N PHE A 4 37.40 9.22 14.96
CA PHE A 4 36.02 8.90 14.61
C PHE A 4 35.86 7.43 14.16
N TYR A 5 34.89 6.73 14.75
CA TYR A 5 34.53 5.35 14.45
C TYR A 5 33.01 5.23 14.30
N PHE A 6 32.54 5.29 13.07
CA PHE A 6 31.11 5.15 12.76
C PHE A 6 30.60 3.74 13.02
N ASN A 7 29.31 3.63 13.34
CA ASN A 7 28.62 2.39 13.64
C ASN A 7 27.11 2.53 13.36
N PHE A 8 26.36 1.44 13.55
CA PHE A 8 24.92 1.42 13.35
C PHE A 8 24.16 2.53 14.11
N TYR A 9 24.52 2.81 15.37
CA TYR A 9 23.83 3.83 16.16
C TYR A 9 24.10 5.25 15.64
N PHE A 10 25.32 5.52 15.16
CA PHE A 10 25.63 6.76 14.47
C PHE A 10 24.81 6.90 13.19
N PHE A 11 24.80 5.85 12.35
CA PHE A 11 24.07 5.82 11.09
C PHE A 11 22.57 6.10 11.30
N GLY A 12 21.92 5.37 12.20
CA GLY A 12 20.49 5.54 12.49
C GLY A 12 20.16 6.92 13.05
N SER A 13 20.97 7.42 13.99
CA SER A 13 20.78 8.76 14.56
C SER A 13 21.01 9.88 13.54
N LEU A 14 21.97 9.72 12.63
CA LEU A 14 22.21 10.67 11.54
C LEU A 14 21.03 10.67 10.55
N LEU A 15 20.52 9.49 10.18
CA LEU A 15 19.36 9.35 9.30
C LEU A 15 18.13 10.05 9.90
N ALA A 16 17.84 9.76 11.16
CA ALA A 16 16.77 10.41 11.93
C ALA A 16 16.94 11.94 11.98
N SER A 17 18.16 12.42 12.19
CA SER A 17 18.48 13.86 12.20
C SER A 17 18.28 14.50 10.83
N LEU A 18 18.73 13.88 9.74
CA LEU A 18 18.59 14.42 8.39
C LEU A 18 17.12 14.49 7.95
N PHE A 19 16.31 13.48 8.26
CA PHE A 19 14.89 13.52 7.96
C PHE A 19 14.14 14.57 8.77
N SER A 20 14.39 14.64 10.08
CA SER A 20 13.77 15.66 10.93
C SER A 20 14.21 17.07 10.52
N LEU A 21 15.47 17.26 10.08
CA LEU A 21 15.96 18.52 9.54
C LEU A 21 15.21 18.93 8.26
N TYR A 22 14.95 17.98 7.36
CA TYR A 22 14.13 18.23 6.18
C TYR A 22 12.72 18.69 6.57
N VAL A 23 12.07 18.01 7.52
CA VAL A 23 10.73 18.38 7.99
C VAL A 23 10.73 19.73 8.70
N THR A 24 11.79 20.06 9.45
CA THR A 24 12.00 21.38 10.03
C THR A 24 12.08 22.46 8.96
N PHE A 25 12.92 22.25 7.95
CA PHE A 25 13.04 23.20 6.84
C PHE A 25 11.70 23.35 6.11
N PHE A 26 10.99 22.25 5.88
CA PHE A 26 9.66 22.25 5.28
C PHE A 26 8.71 23.20 6.02
N PHE A 27 8.56 23.08 7.35
CA PHE A 27 7.64 23.93 8.11
C PHE A 27 8.11 25.39 8.24
N LEU A 28 9.42 25.62 8.40
CA LEU A 28 9.95 26.96 8.62
C LEU A 28 10.02 27.80 7.33
N THR A 29 9.96 27.16 6.17
CA THR A 29 10.01 27.82 4.85
C THR A 29 8.67 27.98 4.15
N ILE A 30 7.55 27.60 4.80
CA ILE A 30 6.21 27.88 4.29
C ILE A 30 6.04 29.39 4.09
N LYS A 31 5.56 29.79 2.92
CA LYS A 31 5.25 31.19 2.60
C LYS A 31 4.02 31.63 3.40
N ASP A 32 4.09 32.81 4.03
CA ASP A 32 3.06 33.33 4.94
C ASP A 32 2.72 32.38 6.10
N ARG A 33 3.76 31.73 6.66
CA ARG A 33 3.63 30.71 7.72
C ARG A 33 2.78 31.18 8.91
N SER A 34 1.89 30.32 9.36
CA SER A 34 1.15 30.48 10.61
C SER A 34 2.05 30.27 11.83
N LYS A 35 1.59 30.74 12.99
CA LYS A 35 2.20 30.41 14.29
C LYS A 35 2.18 28.90 14.56
N ALA A 36 1.18 28.18 14.04
CA ALA A 36 1.12 26.72 14.16
C ALA A 36 2.28 26.05 13.40
N ALA A 37 2.50 26.40 12.12
CA ALA A 37 3.63 25.90 11.33
C ALA A 37 4.97 26.23 12.00
N PHE A 38 5.12 27.45 12.55
CA PHE A 38 6.33 27.87 13.25
C PHE A 38 6.64 27.00 14.47
N HIS A 39 5.66 26.77 15.35
CA HIS A 39 5.86 25.90 16.53
C HIS A 39 6.11 24.44 16.15
N LEU A 40 5.48 23.96 15.08
CA LEU A 40 5.72 22.62 14.54
C LEU A 40 7.15 22.48 13.98
N GLY A 41 7.63 23.52 13.29
CA GLY A 41 9.02 23.63 12.82
C GLY A 41 10.03 23.66 13.98
N LEU A 42 9.76 24.42 15.05
CA LEU A 42 10.59 24.43 16.26
C LEU A 42 10.60 23.09 17.01
N SER A 43 9.44 22.39 17.05
CA SER A 43 9.36 21.07 17.65
C SER A 43 10.26 20.07 16.90
N THR A 44 10.14 20.03 15.58
CA THR A 44 10.96 19.16 14.72
C THR A 44 12.43 19.57 14.72
N LEU A 45 12.75 20.86 14.89
CA LEU A 45 14.13 21.33 15.06
C LEU A 45 14.73 20.77 16.36
N SER A 46 13.94 20.79 17.44
CA SER A 46 14.36 20.17 18.70
C SER A 46 14.66 18.68 18.53
N THR A 47 13.81 17.97 17.79
CA THR A 47 14.03 16.57 17.42
C THR A 47 15.29 16.38 16.58
N THR A 48 15.55 17.26 15.63
CA THR A 48 16.75 17.25 14.78
C THR A 48 18.03 17.32 15.61
N ILE A 49 18.10 18.28 16.54
CA ILE A 49 19.27 18.49 17.41
C ILE A 49 19.40 17.32 18.40
N PHE A 50 18.27 16.75 18.85
CA PHE A 50 18.27 15.59 19.74
C PHE A 50 18.94 14.37 19.10
N HIS A 51 18.56 14.05 17.86
CA HIS A 51 19.17 12.93 17.13
C HIS A 51 20.61 13.24 16.71
N LEU A 52 20.93 14.49 16.33
CA LEU A 52 22.31 14.89 16.04
C LEU A 52 23.21 14.76 17.27
N GLY A 53 22.71 15.13 18.45
CA GLY A 53 23.43 14.95 19.71
C GLY A 53 23.76 13.48 19.97
N TYR A 54 22.82 12.56 19.74
CA TYR A 54 23.11 11.13 19.82
C TYR A 54 24.12 10.65 18.78
N ALA A 55 24.03 11.12 17.53
CA ALA A 55 25.04 10.80 16.52
C ALA A 55 26.46 11.20 16.99
N ILE A 56 26.62 12.41 17.54
CA ILE A 56 27.90 12.85 18.14
C ILE A 56 28.34 11.91 19.28
N GLY A 57 27.40 11.50 20.13
CA GLY A 57 27.65 10.57 21.24
C GLY A 57 28.17 9.19 20.80
N PHE A 58 27.83 8.75 19.59
CA PHE A 58 28.26 7.45 19.04
C PHE A 58 29.56 7.52 18.24
N VAL A 59 30.07 8.71 17.95
CA VAL A 59 31.13 8.90 16.96
C VAL A 59 32.49 8.38 17.43
N SER A 60 32.74 8.30 18.73
CA SER A 60 34.03 7.94 19.29
C SER A 60 33.85 7.14 20.59
N PRO A 61 34.72 6.16 20.88
CA PRO A 61 34.76 5.54 22.21
C PRO A 61 35.40 6.46 23.26
N GLU A 62 35.96 7.60 22.87
CA GLU A 62 36.58 8.56 23.79
C GLU A 62 35.56 9.30 24.67
N GLU A 63 36.01 9.64 25.87
CA GLU A 63 35.19 10.19 26.95
C GLU A 63 34.50 11.52 26.62
N TRP A 64 35.13 12.37 25.79
CA TRP A 64 34.59 13.71 25.47
C TRP A 64 33.19 13.65 24.84
N THR A 65 32.82 12.53 24.23
CA THR A 65 31.49 12.32 23.66
C THR A 65 30.38 12.36 24.72
N ILE A 66 30.67 12.14 26.01
CA ILE A 66 29.68 12.17 27.10
C ILE A 66 28.89 13.48 27.18
N PHE A 67 29.49 14.59 26.76
CA PHE A 67 28.87 15.92 26.82
C PHE A 67 27.69 16.09 25.85
N HIS A 68 27.51 15.18 24.88
CA HIS A 68 26.28 15.13 24.09
C HIS A 68 25.03 15.03 24.97
N ARG A 69 25.14 14.42 26.16
CA ARG A 69 24.05 14.31 27.13
C ARG A 69 23.53 15.66 27.62
N TRP A 70 24.38 16.68 27.71
CA TRP A 70 23.95 18.03 28.11
C TRP A 70 23.01 18.67 27.08
N ILE A 71 23.13 18.27 25.82
CA ILE A 71 22.28 18.73 24.71
C ILE A 71 21.02 17.87 24.61
N VAL A 72 21.18 16.55 24.65
CA VAL A 72 20.10 15.59 24.36
C VAL A 72 19.02 15.54 25.44
N ILE A 73 19.37 15.74 26.72
CA ILE A 73 18.40 15.63 27.82
C ILE A 73 17.30 16.70 27.80
N PRO A 74 17.57 18.00 27.59
CA PRO A 74 16.52 19.02 27.57
C PRO A 74 15.63 19.03 26.32
N LEU A 75 16.15 18.60 25.16
CA LEU A 75 15.48 18.78 23.86
C LEU A 75 14.12 18.09 23.70
N PRO A 76 13.86 16.88 24.24
CA PRO A 76 12.52 16.30 24.19
C PRO A 76 11.48 17.19 24.88
N LEU A 77 11.82 17.79 26.02
CA LEU A 77 10.92 18.67 26.76
C LEU A 77 10.66 19.98 26.00
N ILE A 78 11.69 20.51 25.33
CA ILE A 78 11.54 21.65 24.41
C ILE A 78 10.56 21.26 23.28
N GLY A 79 10.74 20.11 22.66
CA GLY A 79 9.87 19.59 21.61
C GLY A 79 8.41 19.47 22.05
N TYR A 80 8.15 18.90 23.24
CA TYR A 80 6.81 18.80 23.81
C TYR A 80 6.20 20.17 24.15
N THR A 81 7.02 21.11 24.61
CA THR A 81 6.58 22.48 24.91
C THR A 81 6.10 23.20 23.64
N GLN A 82 6.78 22.96 22.51
CA GLN A 82 6.35 23.47 21.20
C GLN A 82 5.06 22.79 20.70
N LEU A 83 4.91 21.48 20.93
CA LEU A 83 3.68 20.76 20.57
C LEU A 83 2.47 21.17 21.41
N PHE A 84 2.69 21.47 22.69
CA PHE A 84 1.64 21.97 23.55
C PHE A 84 1.03 23.27 23.01
N ILE A 85 1.87 24.27 22.69
CA ILE A 85 1.38 25.55 22.18
C ILE A 85 0.84 25.44 20.75
N PHE A 86 1.32 24.48 19.95
CA PHE A 86 0.81 24.20 18.62
C PHE A 86 -0.71 23.94 18.61
N PHE A 87 -1.25 23.16 19.55
CA PHE A 87 -2.71 22.86 19.59
C PHE A 87 -3.58 24.08 19.97
N PHE A 88 -3.00 25.13 20.54
CA PHE A 88 -3.71 26.41 20.75
C PHE A 88 -3.78 27.25 19.46
N TYR A 89 -2.83 27.04 18.54
CA TYR A 89 -2.76 27.75 17.26
C TYR A 89 -3.38 27.01 16.08
N PHE A 90 -3.35 25.68 16.08
CA PHE A 90 -3.87 24.84 15.00
C PHE A 90 -5.28 24.30 15.34
N PRO A 91 -6.23 24.26 14.38
CA PRO A 91 -6.15 24.77 13.00
C PRO A 91 -6.28 26.30 12.89
N GLN A 92 -6.93 26.90 13.88
CA GLN A 92 -7.06 28.36 14.04
C GLN A 92 -6.76 28.75 15.50
N PRO A 93 -6.28 29.97 15.77
CA PRO A 93 -5.95 30.36 17.14
C PRO A 93 -7.19 30.35 18.07
N LYS A 94 -7.12 29.61 19.19
CA LYS A 94 -8.16 29.57 20.23
C LYS A 94 -7.52 29.57 21.62
N ARG A 95 -8.06 30.37 22.54
CA ARG A 95 -7.60 30.48 23.94
C ARG A 95 -6.07 30.72 24.07
N GLU A 96 -5.49 31.51 23.18
CA GLU A 96 -4.04 31.74 23.11
C GLU A 96 -3.43 32.24 24.43
N LYS A 97 -4.12 33.12 25.16
CA LYS A 97 -3.62 33.65 26.45
C LYS A 97 -3.39 32.54 27.48
N LEU A 98 -4.32 31.56 27.54
CA LEU A 98 -4.19 30.40 28.43
C LEU A 98 -3.02 29.51 27.97
N GLY A 99 -2.91 29.29 26.66
CA GLY A 99 -1.80 28.55 26.06
C GLY A 99 -0.44 29.18 26.36
N LEU A 100 -0.32 30.51 26.27
CA LEU A 100 0.93 31.24 26.54
C LEU A 100 1.37 31.16 28.00
N ILE A 101 0.43 31.18 28.96
CA ILE A 101 0.74 30.96 30.38
C ILE A 101 1.30 29.54 30.59
N GLY A 102 0.62 28.52 30.05
CA GLY A 102 1.10 27.14 30.12
C GLY A 102 2.47 26.96 29.44
N TYR A 103 2.67 27.60 28.30
CA TYR A 103 3.93 27.59 27.56
C TYR A 103 5.10 28.19 28.36
N ALA A 104 4.88 29.30 29.07
CA ALA A 104 5.88 29.92 29.94
C ALA A 104 6.24 29.05 31.16
N ILE A 105 5.24 28.38 31.76
CA ILE A 105 5.45 27.43 32.86
C ILE A 105 6.29 26.25 32.39
N LEU A 106 5.97 25.67 31.23
CA LEU A 106 6.73 24.55 30.66
C LEU A 106 8.19 24.97 30.37
N TRP A 107 8.42 26.12 29.75
CA TRP A 107 9.80 26.62 29.55
C TRP A 107 10.58 26.82 30.85
N SER A 108 9.93 27.33 31.90
CA SER A 108 10.55 27.47 33.23
C SER A 108 10.94 26.11 33.81
N GLY A 109 10.10 25.08 33.62
CA GLY A 109 10.39 23.71 34.00
C GLY A 109 11.57 23.12 33.23
N VAL A 110 11.67 23.36 31.92
CA VAL A 110 12.82 22.98 31.09
C VAL A 110 14.11 23.61 31.62
N ALA A 111 14.10 24.91 31.88
CA ALA A 111 15.29 25.64 32.39
C ALA A 111 15.74 25.10 33.75
N ALA A 112 14.81 24.94 34.70
CA ALA A 112 15.10 24.41 36.04
C ALA A 112 15.70 23.00 35.98
N LEU A 113 15.12 22.10 35.18
CA LEU A 113 15.60 20.72 35.07
C LEU A 113 16.97 20.63 34.37
N THR A 114 17.21 21.50 33.38
CA THR A 114 18.50 21.57 32.67
C THR A 114 19.61 22.01 33.60
N ILE A 115 19.39 23.08 34.38
CA ILE A 115 20.35 23.58 35.37
C ILE A 115 20.63 22.51 36.42
N PHE A 116 19.58 21.87 36.95
CA PHE A 116 19.70 20.77 37.91
C PHE A 116 20.54 19.61 37.36
N TYR A 117 20.32 19.22 36.10
CA TYR A 117 21.09 18.15 35.44
C TYR A 117 22.58 18.49 35.31
N ILE A 118 22.90 19.68 34.78
CA ILE A 118 24.29 20.10 34.56
C ILE A 118 25.05 20.11 35.88
N ILE A 119 24.47 20.70 36.94
CA ILE A 119 25.08 20.74 38.28
C ILE A 119 25.37 19.32 38.80
N LEU A 120 24.42 18.40 38.64
CA LEU A 120 24.56 17.02 39.11
C LEU A 120 25.65 16.25 38.35
N THR A 121 25.74 16.45 37.03
CA THR A 121 26.67 15.70 36.17
C THR A 121 28.14 16.14 36.28
N LEU A 122 28.41 17.36 36.77
CA LEU A 122 29.79 17.84 36.95
C LEU A 122 30.60 16.98 37.94
N LYS A 123 29.94 16.32 38.89
CA LYS A 123 30.58 15.51 39.95
C LYS A 123 30.21 14.02 39.88
N SER A 124 29.46 13.59 38.86
CA SER A 124 28.98 12.20 38.79
C SER A 124 30.04 11.24 38.23
N THR A 125 29.90 9.97 38.58
CA THR A 125 30.68 8.89 37.97
C THR A 125 30.28 8.74 36.50
N ARG A 126 31.25 8.46 35.64
CA ARG A 126 31.04 8.28 34.20
C ARG A 126 31.05 6.79 33.88
N SER A 127 30.16 6.34 33.01
CA SER A 127 30.10 4.95 32.59
C SER A 127 30.08 4.86 31.07
N PHE A 128 30.72 3.82 30.55
CA PHE A 128 30.68 3.51 29.13
C PHE A 128 29.84 2.27 28.90
N VAL A 129 28.78 2.42 28.11
CA VAL A 129 27.83 1.34 27.84
C VAL A 129 28.35 0.51 26.66
N MET A 130 29.16 -0.51 26.98
CA MET A 130 29.71 -1.46 26.01
C MET A 130 28.59 -2.16 25.23
N GLY A 131 28.79 -2.34 23.92
CA GLY A 131 27.78 -2.86 22.99
C GLY A 131 26.71 -1.84 22.57
N SER A 132 26.62 -0.67 23.22
CA SER A 132 25.82 0.47 22.76
C SER A 132 26.67 1.68 22.35
N HIS A 133 27.99 1.61 22.52
CA HIS A 133 28.97 2.54 21.97
C HIS A 133 28.87 4.00 22.44
N TYR A 134 28.35 4.28 23.65
CA TYR A 134 28.21 5.65 24.16
C TYR A 134 28.57 5.79 25.65
N TRP A 135 28.90 7.01 26.06
CA TRP A 135 29.15 7.40 27.44
C TRP A 135 27.93 7.99 28.14
N ASP A 136 27.75 7.68 29.41
CA ASP A 136 26.67 8.19 30.26
C ASP A 136 27.16 8.66 31.63
N PHE A 137 26.32 9.46 32.29
CA PHE A 137 26.52 9.88 33.68
C PHE A 137 25.69 9.00 34.61
N GLU A 138 26.32 8.47 35.66
CA GLU A 138 25.62 7.67 36.68
C GLU A 138 24.83 8.57 37.63
N THR A 139 23.61 8.93 37.24
CA THR A 139 22.71 9.82 37.98
C THR A 139 21.29 9.24 38.09
N HIS A 140 21.14 8.08 38.72
CA HIS A 140 19.86 7.34 38.78
C HIS A 140 18.66 8.17 39.27
N LEU A 141 18.84 8.96 40.34
CA LEU A 141 17.76 9.79 40.88
C LEU A 141 17.26 10.82 39.86
N PHE A 142 18.18 11.46 39.14
CA PHE A 142 17.83 12.39 38.08
C PHE A 142 17.04 11.70 36.97
N TYR A 143 17.54 10.57 36.46
CA TYR A 143 16.85 9.87 35.37
C TYR A 143 15.44 9.39 35.74
N LYS A 144 15.20 9.04 37.02
CA LYS A 144 13.86 8.74 37.53
C LYS A 144 12.96 9.97 37.48
N ILE A 145 13.44 11.11 37.99
CA ILE A 145 12.71 12.39 37.96
C ILE A 145 12.44 12.80 36.51
N PHE A 146 13.46 12.79 35.67
CA PHE A 146 13.39 13.13 34.25
C PHE A 146 12.36 12.27 33.50
N SER A 147 12.34 10.96 33.74
CA SER A 147 11.36 10.07 33.09
C SER A 147 9.92 10.42 33.49
N ILE A 148 9.69 10.74 34.77
CA ILE A 148 8.39 11.22 35.25
C ILE A 148 8.05 12.57 34.62
N THR A 149 9.01 13.51 34.54
CA THR A 149 8.81 14.82 33.91
C THR A 149 8.46 14.69 32.43
N VAL A 150 9.17 13.84 31.67
CA VAL A 150 8.86 13.55 30.27
C VAL A 150 7.45 12.98 30.12
N PHE A 151 7.05 12.07 31.01
CA PHE A 151 5.69 11.51 31.02
C PHE A 151 4.63 12.59 31.29
N VAL A 152 4.87 13.47 32.26
CA VAL A 152 4.00 14.62 32.56
C VAL A 152 3.88 15.57 31.37
N TYR A 153 4.98 15.91 30.69
CA TYR A 153 4.95 16.76 29.50
C TYR A 153 4.17 16.10 28.35
N ASN A 154 4.31 14.78 28.17
CA ASN A 154 3.53 14.03 27.20
C ASN A 154 2.02 14.14 27.50
N ILE A 155 1.62 13.95 28.76
CA ILE A 155 0.22 14.10 29.18
C ILE A 155 -0.27 15.53 28.95
N ILE A 156 0.53 16.55 29.27
CA ILE A 156 0.12 17.96 29.13
C ILE A 156 -0.19 18.32 27.67
N PHE A 157 0.67 17.97 26.71
CA PHE A 157 0.34 18.25 25.30
C PHE A 157 -0.81 17.37 24.82
N LEU A 158 -0.94 16.13 25.31
CA LEU A 158 -2.05 15.25 24.95
C LEU A 158 -3.38 15.80 25.45
N ILE A 159 -3.43 16.37 26.66
CA ILE A 159 -4.62 17.07 27.17
C ILE A 159 -4.98 18.25 26.26
N ALA A 160 -3.98 19.04 25.83
CA ALA A 160 -4.22 20.13 24.88
C ALA A 160 -4.74 19.61 23.53
N ALA A 161 -4.20 18.48 23.03
CA ALA A 161 -4.63 17.84 21.80
C ALA A 161 -6.05 17.28 21.88
N VAL A 162 -6.39 16.56 22.95
CA VAL A 162 -7.73 16.00 23.20
C VAL A 162 -8.75 17.11 23.38
N TRP A 163 -8.43 18.13 24.17
CA TRP A 163 -9.24 19.34 24.29
C TRP A 163 -9.51 19.94 22.91
N ARG A 164 -8.46 20.09 22.09
CA ARG A 164 -8.62 20.65 20.75
C ARG A 164 -9.47 19.78 19.84
N GLY A 165 -9.29 18.45 19.90
CA GLY A 165 -10.09 17.49 19.14
C GLY A 165 -11.57 17.43 19.55
N ILE A 166 -11.90 17.80 20.79
CA ILE A 166 -13.29 17.94 21.26
C ILE A 166 -13.90 19.26 20.76
N VAL A 167 -13.11 20.33 20.72
CA VAL A 167 -13.56 21.68 20.34
C VAL A 167 -13.80 21.81 18.83
N GLU A 168 -13.00 21.16 17.99
CA GLU A 168 -13.16 21.22 16.53
C GLU A 168 -14.21 20.23 15.99
N LYS A 169 -14.71 20.50 14.77
CA LYS A 169 -15.69 19.65 14.06
C LYS A 169 -15.22 19.38 12.63
N GLY A 170 -15.81 18.39 11.96
CA GLY A 170 -15.57 18.12 10.53
C GLY A 170 -14.13 17.70 10.18
N SER A 171 -13.59 18.26 9.10
CA SER A 171 -12.22 18.01 8.60
C SER A 171 -11.14 18.39 9.62
N ASP A 172 -11.33 19.52 10.29
CA ASP A 172 -10.38 20.11 11.24
C ASP A 172 -10.19 19.21 12.47
N ARG A 173 -11.27 18.61 12.96
CA ARG A 173 -11.22 17.60 14.04
C ARG A 173 -10.39 16.39 13.63
N ARG A 174 -10.62 15.88 12.41
CA ARG A 174 -9.87 14.72 11.89
C ARG A 174 -8.38 15.02 11.79
N ALA A 175 -8.02 16.21 11.30
CA ALA A 175 -6.63 16.65 11.22
C ALA A 175 -5.94 16.71 12.58
N VAL A 176 -6.59 17.30 13.60
CA VAL A 176 -6.06 17.34 14.98
C VAL A 176 -5.83 15.94 15.52
N ILE A 177 -6.80 15.02 15.34
CA ILE A 177 -6.68 13.63 15.81
C ILE A 177 -5.54 12.91 15.09
N TYR A 178 -5.44 13.02 13.77
CA TYR A 178 -4.39 12.35 12.99
C TYR A 178 -2.98 12.88 13.31
N ILE A 179 -2.81 14.20 13.49
CA ILE A 179 -1.53 14.77 13.94
C ILE A 179 -1.18 14.25 15.34
N THR A 180 -2.17 14.14 16.23
CA THR A 180 -1.96 13.59 17.58
C THR A 180 -1.48 12.14 17.54
N ILE A 181 -2.13 11.29 16.75
CA ILE A 181 -1.75 9.88 16.57
C ILE A 181 -0.34 9.77 15.96
N ALA A 182 -0.04 10.60 14.95
CA ALA A 182 1.28 10.63 14.33
C ALA A 182 2.38 11.03 15.33
N TYR A 183 2.12 12.00 16.21
CA TYR A 183 3.08 12.35 17.28
C TYR A 183 3.21 11.28 18.36
N LEU A 184 2.12 10.61 18.76
CA LEU A 184 2.20 9.47 19.69
C LEU A 184 3.07 8.34 19.11
N THR A 185 3.08 8.19 17.78
CA THR A 185 3.97 7.26 17.08
C THR A 185 5.44 7.67 17.22
N VAL A 186 5.75 8.97 17.14
CA VAL A 186 7.11 9.51 17.32
C VAL A 186 7.57 9.48 18.78
N THR A 187 6.66 9.62 19.75
CA THR A 187 7.04 9.91 21.14
C THR A 187 6.80 8.72 22.07
N LEU A 188 5.55 8.27 22.20
CA LEU A 188 5.14 7.29 23.20
C LEU A 188 5.68 5.89 22.88
N LEU A 189 5.57 5.45 21.62
CA LEU A 189 6.01 4.12 21.22
C LEU A 189 7.54 3.93 21.37
N PRO A 190 8.40 4.82 20.84
CA PRO A 190 9.84 4.76 21.14
C PRO A 190 10.15 4.92 22.63
N GLY A 191 9.36 5.69 23.38
CA GLY A 191 9.50 5.83 24.83
C GLY A 191 9.32 4.50 25.57
N ILE A 192 8.29 3.71 25.21
CA ILE A 192 8.03 2.38 25.77
C ILE A 192 9.19 1.43 25.43
N VAL A 193 9.60 1.38 24.16
CA VAL A 193 10.70 0.50 23.73
C VAL A 193 12.03 0.91 24.36
N ASN A 194 12.28 2.20 24.58
CA ASN A 194 13.44 2.70 25.31
C ASN A 194 13.42 2.20 26.76
N ALA A 195 12.27 2.27 27.43
CA ALA A 195 12.11 1.78 28.80
C ALA A 195 12.38 0.27 28.88
N MET A 196 11.85 -0.51 27.93
CA MET A 196 12.15 -1.94 27.80
C MET A 196 13.62 -2.22 27.53
N SER A 197 14.28 -1.38 26.73
CA SER A 197 15.71 -1.47 26.44
C SER A 197 16.56 -1.19 27.68
N ARG A 198 16.25 -0.13 28.45
CA ARG A 198 16.95 0.17 29.72
C ARG A 198 16.78 -0.94 30.76
N GLN A 199 15.64 -1.61 30.77
CA GLN A 199 15.40 -2.77 31.65
C GLN A 199 16.10 -4.06 31.16
N GLY A 200 16.67 -4.06 29.95
CA GLY A 200 17.38 -5.21 29.37
C GLY A 200 16.48 -6.22 28.67
N SER A 201 15.17 -5.96 28.56
CA SER A 201 14.19 -6.83 27.89
C SER A 201 14.31 -6.77 26.36
N VAL A 202 14.75 -5.63 25.82
CA VAL A 202 14.94 -5.39 24.38
C VAL A 202 16.38 -4.94 24.15
N SER A 203 17.00 -5.38 23.04
CA SER A 203 18.35 -4.94 22.70
C SER A 203 18.38 -3.44 22.38
N ARG A 204 19.53 -2.78 22.59
CA ARG A 204 19.66 -1.35 22.25
C ARG A 204 19.56 -1.12 20.74
N ALA A 205 20.07 -2.04 19.92
CA ALA A 205 19.97 -1.98 18.47
C ALA A 205 18.52 -2.05 17.99
N THR A 206 17.73 -2.96 18.58
CA THR A 206 16.29 -3.07 18.29
C THR A 206 15.55 -1.79 18.67
N TYR A 207 15.84 -1.21 19.85
CA TYR A 207 15.27 0.08 20.23
C TYR A 207 15.59 1.19 19.21
N GLN A 208 16.87 1.35 18.85
CA GLN A 208 17.30 2.38 17.91
C GLN A 208 16.59 2.21 16.57
N GLN A 209 16.54 0.99 16.05
CA GLN A 209 15.85 0.66 14.80
C GLN A 209 14.36 1.02 14.85
N THR A 210 13.65 0.60 15.90
CA THR A 210 12.23 0.93 16.05
C THR A 210 12.04 2.45 16.15
N ALA A 211 12.89 3.13 16.92
CA ALA A 211 12.80 4.58 17.11
C ALA A 211 12.99 5.35 15.79
N ASP A 212 14.00 4.98 14.99
CA ASP A 212 14.30 5.64 13.72
C ASP A 212 13.18 5.43 12.69
N LEU A 213 12.64 4.22 12.58
CA LEU A 213 11.51 3.92 11.68
C LEU A 213 10.24 4.67 12.07
N LEU A 214 9.87 4.63 13.36
CA LEU A 214 8.67 5.31 13.86
C LEU A 214 8.80 6.84 13.77
N LEU A 215 10.01 7.38 13.94
CA LEU A 215 10.28 8.79 13.75
C LEU A 215 10.02 9.22 12.30
N VAL A 216 10.62 8.52 11.33
CA VAL A 216 10.48 8.89 9.90
C VAL A 216 9.03 8.75 9.47
N ALA A 217 8.37 7.62 9.80
CA ALA A 217 6.96 7.42 9.48
C ALA A 217 6.05 8.44 10.16
N GLY A 218 6.25 8.70 11.46
CA GLY A 218 5.43 9.62 12.23
C GLY A 218 5.57 11.08 11.79
N LEU A 219 6.80 11.58 11.60
CA LEU A 219 7.00 12.95 11.11
C LEU A 219 6.54 13.13 9.65
N PHE A 220 6.66 12.11 8.81
CA PHE A 220 6.08 12.11 7.47
C PHE A 220 4.54 12.25 7.52
N LEU A 221 3.88 11.47 8.37
CA LEU A 221 2.43 11.57 8.57
C LEU A 221 2.01 12.95 9.09
N VAL A 222 2.75 13.51 10.06
CA VAL A 222 2.51 14.89 10.54
C VAL A 222 2.58 15.88 9.38
N MET A 223 3.61 15.80 8.54
CA MET A 223 3.77 16.67 7.39
C MET A 223 2.60 16.55 6.40
N ILE A 224 2.23 15.33 5.99
CA ILE A 224 1.14 15.11 5.01
C ILE A 224 -0.22 15.54 5.56
N VAL A 225 -0.54 15.16 6.80
CA VAL A 225 -1.82 15.54 7.42
C VAL A 225 -1.91 17.05 7.58
N TYR A 226 -0.83 17.70 8.03
CA TYR A 226 -0.80 19.16 8.17
C TYR A 226 -1.04 19.84 6.82
N VAL A 227 -0.33 19.42 5.78
CA VAL A 227 -0.42 19.95 4.42
C VAL A 227 -1.81 19.82 3.81
N ASN A 228 -2.52 18.74 4.11
CA ASN A 228 -3.87 18.51 3.61
C ASN A 228 -4.95 19.21 4.43
N ALA A 229 -4.65 19.60 5.67
CA ALA A 229 -5.59 20.26 6.58
C ALA A 229 -5.45 21.79 6.59
N THR A 230 -4.26 22.31 6.28
CA THR A 230 -3.98 23.75 6.31
C THR A 230 -4.40 24.44 5.01
N LYS A 231 -4.75 25.73 5.10
CA LYS A 231 -4.99 26.60 3.94
C LYS A 231 -3.72 27.29 3.44
N GLU A 232 -2.58 27.01 4.07
CA GLU A 232 -1.29 27.58 3.68
C GLU A 232 -0.83 27.07 2.31
N LYS A 233 -0.26 27.97 1.50
CA LYS A 233 0.23 27.65 0.17
C LYS A 233 1.52 26.82 0.29
N THR A 234 1.39 25.52 0.11
CA THR A 234 2.52 24.59 0.00
C THR A 234 2.72 24.20 -1.45
N THR A 235 3.98 24.13 -1.90
CA THR A 235 4.29 23.73 -3.29
C THR A 235 4.05 22.24 -3.49
N ILE A 236 3.56 21.83 -4.65
CA ILE A 236 3.45 20.40 -5.01
C ILE A 236 4.83 19.71 -4.92
N LEU A 237 5.89 20.42 -5.33
CA LEU A 237 7.27 19.95 -5.30
C LEU A 237 7.73 19.48 -3.92
N SER A 238 7.46 20.26 -2.87
CA SER A 238 7.87 19.91 -1.51
C SER A 238 7.13 18.69 -0.96
N ARG A 239 5.91 18.40 -1.45
CA ARG A 239 5.17 17.17 -1.13
C ARG A 239 5.85 15.96 -1.77
N ILE A 240 6.15 16.02 -3.07
CA ILE A 240 6.81 14.94 -3.82
C ILE A 240 8.19 14.63 -3.21
N VAL A 241 9.00 15.65 -2.94
CA VAL A 241 10.32 15.49 -2.30
C VAL A 241 10.16 14.87 -0.91
N GLY A 242 9.15 15.29 -0.14
CA GLY A 242 8.90 14.75 1.20
C GLY A 242 8.50 13.28 1.20
N VAL A 243 7.61 12.86 0.30
CA VAL A 243 7.21 11.45 0.10
C VAL A 243 8.41 10.60 -0.33
N SER A 244 9.19 11.11 -1.27
CA SER A 244 10.40 10.44 -1.77
C SER A 244 11.41 10.26 -0.64
N MET A 245 11.73 11.33 0.09
CA MET A 245 12.68 11.31 1.20
C MET A 245 12.29 10.29 2.27
N ALA A 246 11.03 10.29 2.71
CA ALA A 246 10.56 9.34 3.72
C ALA A 246 10.68 7.88 3.24
N SER A 247 10.29 7.60 2.00
CA SER A 247 10.30 6.25 1.42
C SER A 247 11.71 5.70 1.28
N PHE A 248 12.63 6.49 0.75
CA PHE A 248 14.04 6.09 0.60
C PHE A 248 14.71 5.91 1.96
N LEU A 249 14.49 6.81 2.92
CA LEU A 249 15.13 6.71 4.24
C LEU A 249 14.57 5.56 5.08
N LEU A 250 13.28 5.24 5.02
CA LEU A 250 12.72 4.04 5.67
C LEU A 250 13.35 2.77 5.12
N THR A 251 13.44 2.66 3.79
CA THR A 251 14.06 1.52 3.13
C THR A 251 15.55 1.42 3.48
N PHE A 252 16.25 2.55 3.46
CA PHE A 252 17.68 2.59 3.73
C PHE A 252 18.01 2.28 5.19
N GLN A 253 17.15 2.66 6.14
CA GLN A 253 17.27 2.26 7.53
C GLN A 253 17.14 0.74 7.73
N LEU A 254 16.23 0.07 7.01
CA LEU A 254 16.07 -1.39 7.06
C LEU A 254 17.30 -2.11 6.47
N VAL A 255 17.78 -1.65 5.30
CA VAL A 255 18.96 -2.20 4.64
C VAL A 255 20.22 -1.97 5.49
N GLY A 256 20.41 -0.76 6.02
CA GLY A 256 21.54 -0.42 6.87
C GLY A 256 21.60 -1.26 8.14
N PHE A 257 20.44 -1.51 8.78
CA PHE A 257 20.35 -2.42 9.93
C PHE A 257 20.77 -3.85 9.58
N ALA A 258 20.29 -4.40 8.46
CA ALA A 258 20.66 -5.75 8.03
C ALA A 258 22.15 -5.87 7.72
N ILE A 259 22.71 -4.93 6.97
CA ILE A 259 24.12 -4.92 6.59
C ILE A 259 25.01 -4.79 7.82
N LEU A 260 24.80 -3.78 8.67
CA LEU A 260 25.69 -3.51 9.80
C LEU A 260 25.63 -4.59 10.89
N ASN A 261 24.47 -5.20 11.13
CA ASN A 261 24.40 -6.38 12.01
C ASN A 261 25.06 -7.62 11.39
N GLY A 262 25.03 -7.75 10.06
CA GLY A 262 25.77 -8.79 9.35
C GLY A 262 27.29 -8.64 9.53
N TYR A 263 27.81 -7.41 9.44
CA TYR A 263 29.22 -7.12 9.75
C TYR A 263 29.54 -7.38 11.23
N ASP A 264 28.66 -6.99 12.16
CA ASP A 264 28.86 -7.27 13.59
C ASP A 264 28.97 -8.79 13.85
N SER A 265 28.12 -9.60 13.20
CA SER A 265 28.20 -11.07 13.27
C SER A 265 29.46 -11.65 12.60
N SER A 266 29.92 -11.02 11.51
CA SER A 266 31.14 -11.42 10.80
C SER A 266 32.40 -11.18 11.65
N PHE A 267 32.43 -10.08 12.40
CA PHE A 267 33.49 -9.82 13.37
C PHE A 267 33.59 -10.94 14.41
N ASP A 268 32.44 -11.39 14.94
CA ASP A 268 32.41 -12.50 15.90
C ASP A 268 32.94 -13.81 15.33
N PHE A 269 32.57 -14.12 14.09
CA PHE A 269 33.06 -15.31 13.41
C PHE A 269 34.59 -15.28 13.26
N ILE A 270 35.14 -14.17 12.76
CA ILE A 270 36.58 -14.00 12.55
C ILE A 270 37.33 -14.09 13.89
N LYS A 271 36.89 -13.33 14.90
CA LYS A 271 37.59 -13.28 16.19
C LYS A 271 37.49 -14.59 16.97
N ARG A 272 36.44 -15.38 16.76
CA ARG A 272 36.33 -16.73 17.32
C ARG A 272 37.40 -17.67 16.74
N GLU A 273 37.64 -17.64 15.43
CA GLU A 273 38.67 -18.48 14.82
C GLU A 273 40.08 -17.99 15.19
N GLU A 274 40.32 -16.67 15.19
CA GLU A 274 41.57 -16.09 15.67
C GLU A 274 41.85 -16.43 17.15
N ALA A 275 40.81 -16.47 17.99
CA ALA A 275 40.94 -16.89 19.39
C ALA A 275 41.40 -18.36 19.50
N LYS A 276 40.93 -19.26 18.62
CA LYS A 276 41.40 -20.65 18.59
C LYS A 276 42.86 -20.72 18.18
N LEU A 277 43.28 -20.00 17.14
CA LEU A 277 44.67 -19.96 16.69
C LEU A 277 45.60 -19.43 17.79
N ALA A 278 45.19 -18.38 18.50
CA ALA A 278 45.95 -17.81 19.61
C ALA A 278 46.18 -18.82 20.75
N VAL A 279 45.24 -19.73 20.98
CA VAL A 279 45.30 -20.78 22.02
C VAL A 279 46.08 -22.01 21.56
N LEU A 280 45.82 -22.50 20.33
CA LEU A 280 46.37 -23.76 19.83
C LEU A 280 47.77 -23.62 19.23
N GLU A 281 48.01 -22.51 18.54
CA GLU A 281 49.25 -22.26 17.79
C GLU A 281 50.09 -21.14 18.43
N GLY A 282 49.54 -20.44 19.41
CA GLY A 282 50.24 -19.39 20.14
C GLY A 282 50.38 -18.07 19.38
N GLU A 283 49.65 -17.91 18.27
CA GLU A 283 49.64 -16.71 17.44
C GLU A 283 49.13 -15.47 18.19
N LYS A 284 49.49 -14.28 17.67
CA LYS A 284 49.00 -12.98 18.17
C LYS A 284 48.23 -12.27 17.06
N PRO A 285 46.93 -12.59 16.88
CA PRO A 285 46.11 -12.01 15.83
C PRO A 285 45.92 -10.48 15.98
N PRO A 286 45.51 -9.76 14.92
CA PRO A 286 45.28 -8.32 14.97
C PRO A 286 44.30 -7.92 16.07
N GLY A 287 44.70 -6.93 16.88
CA GLY A 287 43.90 -6.42 17.99
C GLY A 287 43.94 -7.29 19.26
N PHE A 288 44.73 -8.36 19.31
CA PHE A 288 44.97 -9.17 20.52
C PHE A 288 45.44 -8.30 21.69
N ALA A 289 44.81 -8.48 22.86
CA ALA A 289 45.13 -7.75 24.08
C ALA A 289 45.67 -8.65 25.19
N TYR A 290 44.97 -9.74 25.49
CA TYR A 290 45.36 -10.68 26.55
C TYR A 290 44.89 -12.11 26.27
N LEU A 291 45.53 -13.05 26.97
CA LEU A 291 45.15 -14.45 27.05
C LEU A 291 45.22 -14.89 28.52
N THR A 292 44.09 -15.30 29.08
CA THR A 292 44.00 -15.88 30.43
C THR A 292 43.51 -17.31 30.34
N SER A 293 43.97 -18.16 31.26
CA SER A 293 43.59 -19.56 31.34
C SER A 293 42.96 -19.87 32.71
N PHE A 294 42.02 -20.81 32.70
CA PHE A 294 41.44 -21.45 33.87
C PHE A 294 41.63 -22.95 33.73
N ASP A 295 42.33 -23.54 34.70
CA ASP A 295 42.48 -24.98 34.85
C ASP A 295 41.41 -25.51 35.81
N PRO A 296 40.41 -26.26 35.33
CA PRO A 296 39.36 -26.80 36.19
C PRO A 296 39.87 -27.85 37.19
N SER A 297 40.97 -28.53 36.90
CA SER A 297 41.50 -29.63 37.74
C SER A 297 42.23 -29.09 38.97
N GLU A 298 43.01 -28.02 38.80
CA GLU A 298 43.72 -27.33 39.89
C GLU A 298 42.93 -26.15 40.48
N ASN A 299 41.79 -25.79 39.88
CA ASN A 299 41.02 -24.58 40.18
C ASN A 299 41.91 -23.32 40.18
N LYS A 300 42.82 -23.24 39.21
CA LYS A 300 43.87 -22.22 39.11
C LYS A 300 43.66 -21.33 37.89
N PHE A 301 43.85 -20.02 38.08
CA PHE A 301 43.84 -19.03 37.00
C PHE A 301 45.26 -18.55 36.73
N ALA A 302 45.60 -18.35 35.46
CA ALA A 302 46.87 -17.77 35.05
C ALA A 302 46.66 -16.77 33.90
N THR A 303 47.49 -15.72 33.88
CA THR A 303 47.61 -14.84 32.71
C THR A 303 48.76 -15.36 31.87
N GLU A 304 48.44 -15.90 30.70
CA GLU A 304 49.41 -16.56 29.81
C GLU A 304 50.16 -15.52 28.97
N LYS A 305 49.44 -14.51 28.44
CA LYS A 305 50.01 -13.44 27.61
C LYS A 305 49.23 -12.13 27.79
N GLY A 306 49.92 -11.00 27.61
CA GLY A 306 49.31 -9.67 27.56
C GLY A 306 48.91 -9.12 28.93
N TYR A 307 48.10 -8.06 28.93
CA TYR A 307 47.64 -7.36 30.14
C TYR A 307 46.14 -7.09 30.04
N LYS A 308 45.42 -7.34 31.14
CA LYS A 308 43.99 -7.09 31.30
C LYS A 308 43.78 -6.20 32.53
N ASP A 309 42.90 -5.21 32.42
CA ASP A 309 42.49 -4.37 33.55
C ASP A 309 41.85 -5.23 34.65
N LEU A 310 42.42 -5.19 35.86
CA LEU A 310 42.10 -6.13 36.94
C LEU A 310 40.86 -5.74 37.76
N ARG A 311 40.30 -4.54 37.56
CA ARG A 311 39.21 -4.00 38.41
C ARG A 311 37.96 -4.88 38.49
N PHE A 312 37.67 -5.68 37.47
CA PHE A 312 36.50 -6.58 37.39
C PHE A 312 36.88 -8.06 37.22
N ASP A 313 38.13 -8.42 37.45
CA ASP A 313 38.63 -9.78 37.19
C ASP A 313 37.96 -10.84 38.09
N ALA A 314 37.52 -10.48 39.29
CA ALA A 314 36.77 -11.38 40.17
C ALA A 314 35.43 -11.84 39.57
N ASP A 315 34.66 -10.92 39.00
CA ASP A 315 33.40 -11.24 38.31
C ASP A 315 33.65 -12.12 37.08
N ASP A 316 34.69 -11.79 36.30
CA ASP A 316 35.05 -12.53 35.09
C ASP A 316 35.43 -13.99 35.40
N ARG A 317 36.16 -14.22 36.50
CA ARG A 317 36.53 -15.56 36.97
C ARG A 317 35.31 -16.40 37.40
N ILE A 318 34.28 -15.77 37.98
CA ILE A 318 33.03 -16.48 38.34
C ILE A 318 32.32 -16.97 37.09
N GLU A 319 32.22 -16.12 36.06
CA GLU A 319 31.61 -16.50 34.77
C GLU A 319 32.36 -17.68 34.11
N LEU A 320 33.69 -17.72 34.20
CA LEU A 320 34.50 -18.84 33.70
C LEU A 320 34.25 -20.15 34.47
N LYS A 321 34.10 -20.08 35.79
CA LYS A 321 33.73 -21.26 36.59
C LYS A 321 32.32 -21.75 36.26
N PHE A 322 31.37 -20.83 36.09
CA PHE A 322 29.99 -21.16 35.72
C PHE A 322 29.92 -21.80 34.34
N PHE A 323 30.70 -21.29 33.38
CA PHE A 323 30.87 -21.89 32.06
C PHE A 323 31.35 -23.34 32.15
N ASN A 324 32.37 -23.64 32.97
CA ASN A 324 32.86 -25.01 33.16
C ASN A 324 31.77 -25.95 33.71
N VAL A 325 31.02 -25.50 34.73
CA VAL A 325 29.93 -26.30 35.31
C VAL A 325 28.82 -26.54 34.29
N ALA A 326 28.38 -25.51 33.59
CA ALA A 326 27.35 -25.63 32.56
C ALA A 326 27.78 -26.53 31.40
N ARG A 327 29.05 -26.47 30.98
CA ARG A 327 29.64 -27.38 29.99
C ARG A 327 29.53 -28.83 30.44
N ASN A 328 29.87 -29.13 31.69
CA ASN A 328 29.78 -30.49 32.23
C ASN A 328 28.32 -30.94 32.38
N LEU A 329 27.41 -30.04 32.78
CA LEU A 329 25.97 -30.31 32.88
C LEU A 329 25.28 -30.47 31.52
N THR A 330 25.90 -30.03 30.43
CA THR A 330 25.40 -30.17 29.04
C THR A 330 26.21 -31.20 28.25
N ASN A 331 26.86 -32.13 28.94
CA ASN A 331 27.61 -33.24 28.37
C ASN A 331 27.30 -34.55 29.11
N LEU A 332 26.03 -34.82 29.39
CA LEU A 332 25.58 -36.03 30.09
C LEU A 332 24.68 -36.94 29.21
N GLY A 333 24.43 -36.55 27.95
CA GLY A 333 23.67 -37.33 26.97
C GLY A 333 22.16 -37.10 27.01
N ILE A 334 21.38 -38.09 26.59
CA ILE A 334 19.90 -38.08 26.69
C ILE A 334 19.50 -39.06 27.78
N LEU A 335 18.75 -38.59 28.77
CA LEU A 335 18.35 -39.40 29.93
C LEU A 335 16.94 -38.99 30.41
N PRO A 336 16.15 -39.92 30.99
CA PRO A 336 14.93 -39.56 31.71
C PRO A 336 15.21 -38.53 32.81
N ALA A 337 14.30 -37.57 33.03
CA ALA A 337 14.57 -36.41 33.88
C ALA A 337 15.03 -36.75 35.32
N ASN A 338 14.51 -37.83 35.91
CA ASN A 338 14.94 -38.34 37.22
C ASN A 338 16.40 -38.84 37.21
N GLN A 339 16.80 -39.64 36.22
CA GLN A 339 18.18 -40.11 36.05
C GLN A 339 19.12 -38.96 35.68
N ARG A 340 18.63 -38.01 34.88
CA ARG A 340 19.34 -36.80 34.49
C ARG A 340 19.68 -35.95 35.71
N TRP A 341 18.76 -35.80 36.66
CA TRP A 341 19.01 -35.10 37.92
C TRP A 341 20.09 -35.78 38.76
N GLU A 342 20.04 -37.11 38.93
CA GLU A 342 21.05 -37.83 39.72
C GLU A 342 22.47 -37.67 39.14
N ARG A 343 22.64 -37.71 37.80
CA ARG A 343 23.94 -37.41 37.18
C ARG A 343 24.34 -35.94 37.33
N SER A 344 23.37 -35.03 37.19
CA SER A 344 23.63 -33.59 37.36
C SER A 344 24.12 -33.28 38.77
N LYS A 345 23.59 -33.97 39.79
CA LYS A 345 23.99 -33.84 41.19
C LYS A 345 25.47 -34.13 41.42
N GLN A 346 26.00 -35.18 40.78
CA GLN A 346 27.44 -35.52 40.86
C GLN A 346 28.33 -34.40 40.31
N VAL A 347 27.90 -33.74 39.22
CA VAL A 347 28.61 -32.58 38.68
C VAL A 347 28.52 -31.38 39.64
N LEU A 348 27.33 -31.15 40.22
CA LEU A 348 27.06 -30.03 41.12
C LEU A 348 27.82 -30.12 42.45
N GLU A 349 28.19 -31.31 42.93
CA GLU A 349 29.00 -31.49 44.14
C GLU A 349 30.38 -30.81 44.05
N THR A 350 30.93 -30.69 42.84
CA THR A 350 32.22 -30.04 42.56
C THR A 350 32.07 -28.59 42.05
N SER A 351 30.84 -28.08 41.99
CA SER A 351 30.54 -26.73 41.50
C SER A 351 30.99 -25.63 42.50
N PRO A 352 31.30 -24.41 42.04
CA PRO A 352 31.70 -23.33 42.92
C PRO A 352 30.51 -22.93 43.82
N LYS A 353 30.81 -22.44 45.02
CA LYS A 353 29.79 -22.10 46.04
C LYS A 353 28.74 -21.15 45.52
N GLU A 354 29.12 -20.26 44.60
CA GLU A 354 28.25 -19.26 44.00
C GLU A 354 27.20 -19.87 43.04
N PHE A 355 27.40 -21.08 42.50
CA PHE A 355 26.49 -21.71 41.53
C PHE A 355 25.20 -22.27 42.15
N TYR A 356 25.00 -22.12 43.47
CA TYR A 356 23.88 -22.71 44.20
C TYR A 356 22.51 -22.35 43.63
N ALA A 357 22.35 -21.13 43.09
CA ALA A 357 21.06 -20.66 42.59
C ALA A 357 20.65 -21.41 41.32
N TYR A 358 21.59 -21.59 40.38
CA TYR A 358 21.37 -22.38 39.17
C TYR A 358 21.12 -23.86 39.49
N SER A 359 21.77 -24.40 40.53
CA SER A 359 21.50 -25.76 41.02
C SER A 359 20.04 -25.96 41.43
N GLU A 360 19.49 -25.05 42.25
CA GLU A 360 18.07 -25.12 42.66
C GLU A 360 17.11 -24.93 41.48
N GLY A 361 17.43 -24.02 40.55
CA GLY A 361 16.63 -23.83 39.35
C GLY A 361 16.61 -25.06 38.45
N LEU A 362 17.77 -25.69 38.24
CA LEU A 362 17.87 -26.92 37.44
C LEU A 362 17.10 -28.08 38.09
N LYS A 363 17.14 -28.18 39.42
CA LYS A 363 16.39 -29.18 40.18
C LYS A 363 14.88 -29.06 39.93
N GLU A 364 14.33 -27.86 40.06
CA GLU A 364 12.91 -27.60 39.85
C GLU A 364 12.51 -27.83 38.38
N PHE A 365 13.34 -27.40 37.44
CA PHE A 365 13.12 -27.63 36.01
C PHE A 365 13.06 -29.12 35.66
N LEU A 366 14.03 -29.92 36.11
CA LEU A 366 14.04 -31.36 35.85
C LEU A 366 12.90 -32.08 36.60
N ALA A 367 12.54 -31.62 37.80
CA ALA A 367 11.39 -32.17 38.52
C ALA A 367 10.07 -31.94 37.77
N SER A 368 9.89 -30.78 37.13
CA SER A 368 8.69 -30.50 36.32
C SER A 368 8.57 -31.36 35.06
N LYS A 369 9.63 -32.06 34.68
CA LYS A 369 9.73 -32.88 33.46
C LYS A 369 9.45 -34.37 33.70
N GLU A 370 9.28 -34.78 34.96
CA GLU A 370 8.87 -36.13 35.37
C GLU A 370 9.64 -37.28 34.68
N LYS A 371 8.99 -38.03 33.77
CA LYS A 371 9.56 -39.16 33.01
C LYS A 371 9.99 -38.79 31.59
N GLU A 372 9.89 -37.52 31.20
CA GLU A 372 10.35 -37.07 29.88
C GLU A 372 11.85 -37.30 29.72
N GLU A 373 12.27 -37.66 28.51
CA GLU A 373 13.68 -37.68 28.15
C GLU A 373 14.20 -36.25 27.98
N VAL A 374 15.26 -35.92 28.71
CA VAL A 374 15.89 -34.59 28.69
C VAL A 374 17.26 -34.70 28.03
N SER A 375 17.45 -33.94 26.96
CA SER A 375 18.72 -33.87 26.23
C SER A 375 19.65 -32.78 26.77
N ASP A 376 20.92 -32.85 26.37
CA ASP A 376 21.89 -31.79 26.63
C ASP A 376 21.45 -30.42 26.06
N GLU A 377 20.80 -30.40 24.89
CA GLU A 377 20.30 -29.14 24.29
C GLU A 377 19.11 -28.58 25.09
N THR A 378 18.24 -29.43 25.64
CA THR A 378 17.12 -29.00 26.50
C THR A 378 17.63 -28.28 27.75
N VAL A 379 18.71 -28.78 28.36
CA VAL A 379 19.36 -28.10 29.50
C VAL A 379 20.06 -26.81 29.06
N ARG A 380 20.65 -26.79 27.86
CA ARG A 380 21.26 -25.57 27.29
C ARG A 380 20.22 -24.48 27.03
N GLU A 381 19.07 -24.83 26.45
CA GLU A 381 17.93 -23.94 26.25
C GLU A 381 17.39 -23.39 27.57
N PHE A 382 17.33 -24.23 28.61
CA PHE A 382 16.97 -23.79 29.96
C PHE A 382 17.96 -22.74 30.51
N PHE A 383 19.27 -22.95 30.36
CA PHE A 383 20.25 -21.93 30.76
C PHE A 383 20.18 -20.66 29.92
N ARG A 384 19.95 -20.74 28.60
CA ARG A 384 19.70 -19.57 27.74
C ARG A 384 18.47 -18.80 28.18
N TYR A 385 17.40 -19.51 28.54
CA TYR A 385 16.18 -18.93 29.09
C TYR A 385 16.44 -18.20 30.42
N LEU A 386 17.13 -18.84 31.36
CA LEU A 386 17.51 -18.22 32.63
C LEU A 386 18.39 -16.99 32.40
N ASN A 387 19.42 -17.07 31.55
CA ASN A 387 20.27 -15.93 31.20
C ASN A 387 19.46 -14.73 30.68
N LYS A 388 18.47 -14.95 29.79
CA LYS A 388 17.60 -13.89 29.27
C LYS A 388 16.80 -13.21 30.38
N LYS A 389 16.24 -13.99 31.31
CA LYS A 389 15.42 -13.49 32.43
C LYS A 389 16.27 -12.80 33.50
N LEU A 390 17.38 -13.44 33.89
CA LEU A 390 18.32 -12.94 34.89
C LEU A 390 19.05 -11.68 34.42
N LYS A 391 19.24 -11.48 33.11
CA LYS A 391 19.72 -10.20 32.57
C LYS A 391 18.83 -9.03 32.97
N VAL A 392 17.50 -9.21 32.96
CA VAL A 392 16.54 -8.19 33.40
C VAL A 392 16.64 -7.97 34.91
N VAL A 393 16.72 -9.05 35.70
CA VAL A 393 16.89 -8.97 37.16
C VAL A 393 18.18 -8.24 37.53
N LYS A 394 19.31 -8.63 36.92
CA LYS A 394 20.64 -8.00 37.11
C LYS A 394 20.63 -6.53 36.71
N SER A 395 19.99 -6.19 35.59
CA SER A 395 19.85 -4.79 35.16
C SER A 395 19.04 -3.97 36.17
N LYS A 396 17.87 -4.47 36.61
CA LYS A 396 17.03 -3.78 37.60
C LYS A 396 17.74 -3.62 38.95
N TYR A 397 18.40 -4.67 39.43
CA TYR A 397 19.14 -4.64 40.69
C TYR A 397 20.31 -3.65 40.64
N SER A 398 21.08 -3.64 39.54
CA SER A 398 22.22 -2.74 39.38
C SER A 398 21.81 -1.26 39.40
N ASN A 399 20.59 -0.96 38.96
CA ASN A 399 20.02 0.39 38.90
C ASN A 399 19.20 0.78 40.16
N LEU A 400 19.20 -0.04 41.22
CA LEU A 400 18.48 0.29 42.46
C LEU A 400 19.12 1.52 43.15
N PRO A 401 18.29 2.46 43.66
CA PRO A 401 18.79 3.63 44.38
C PRO A 401 19.42 3.28 45.72
N SER A 402 19.01 2.17 46.33
CA SER A 402 19.59 1.61 47.55
C SER A 402 19.51 0.09 47.47
N LYS A 403 20.62 -0.59 47.76
CA LYS A 403 20.69 -2.06 47.73
C LYS A 403 20.46 -2.67 49.13
N SER A 404 20.31 -1.82 50.13
CA SER A 404 20.09 -2.17 51.54
C SER A 404 18.63 -2.11 51.99
N LYS A 405 17.69 -1.78 51.09
CA LYS A 405 16.24 -1.77 51.40
C LYS A 405 15.54 -3.03 50.88
N SER A 406 14.92 -3.77 51.79
CA SER A 406 14.14 -4.97 51.47
C SER A 406 12.98 -4.71 50.51
N SER A 407 12.30 -3.56 50.64
CA SER A 407 11.21 -3.14 49.76
C SER A 407 11.61 -3.03 48.28
N ASP A 408 12.88 -2.76 48.03
CA ASP A 408 13.42 -2.51 46.69
C ASP A 408 14.04 -3.77 46.09
N VAL A 409 14.63 -4.63 46.93
CA VAL A 409 15.34 -5.85 46.51
C VAL A 409 14.41 -7.05 46.35
N TYR A 410 13.49 -7.28 47.28
CA TYR A 410 12.66 -8.51 47.28
C TYR A 410 11.74 -8.67 46.06
N PRO A 411 11.10 -7.62 45.52
CA PRO A 411 10.26 -7.76 44.33
C PRO A 411 11.03 -8.18 43.07
N LEU A 412 12.35 -7.99 43.04
CA LEU A 412 13.19 -8.41 41.91
C LEU A 412 13.56 -9.90 41.96
N LEU A 413 13.45 -10.53 43.13
CA LEU A 413 13.87 -11.90 43.41
C LEU A 413 12.67 -12.85 43.58
N SER A 414 11.62 -12.61 42.81
CA SER A 414 10.41 -13.44 42.77
C SER A 414 9.96 -13.68 41.33
N SER A 415 9.55 -14.92 41.05
CA SER A 415 8.97 -15.34 39.77
C SER A 415 8.07 -16.55 40.01
N ASP A 416 7.05 -16.72 39.17
CA ASP A 416 6.18 -17.91 39.13
C ASP A 416 6.62 -18.90 38.03
N GLU A 417 7.64 -18.54 37.24
CA GLU A 417 8.13 -19.36 36.13
C GLU A 417 9.04 -20.48 36.64
N VAL A 418 8.75 -21.73 36.24
CA VAL A 418 9.46 -22.95 36.65
C VAL A 418 10.97 -22.84 36.46
N GLY A 419 11.74 -23.20 37.48
CA GLY A 419 13.20 -23.14 37.51
C GLY A 419 13.72 -21.75 37.88
N LEU A 420 13.15 -20.68 37.32
CA LEU A 420 13.49 -19.32 37.72
C LEU A 420 12.93 -19.00 39.13
N SER A 421 11.77 -19.55 39.48
CA SER A 421 11.15 -19.45 40.80
C SER A 421 12.05 -19.98 41.91
N ALA A 422 12.52 -21.24 41.83
CA ALA A 422 13.41 -21.81 42.84
C ALA A 422 14.75 -21.07 42.91
N LEU A 423 15.32 -20.71 41.75
CA LEU A 423 16.58 -19.96 41.67
C LEU A 423 16.47 -18.62 42.41
N LEU A 424 15.50 -17.78 42.05
CA LEU A 424 15.34 -16.46 42.66
C LEU A 424 14.92 -16.55 44.12
N LYS A 425 14.06 -17.52 44.49
CA LYS A 425 13.68 -17.77 45.89
C LYS A 425 14.92 -18.07 46.75
N LYS A 426 15.85 -18.88 46.25
CA LYS A 426 17.07 -19.20 46.99
C LYS A 426 18.00 -17.99 47.13
N VAL A 427 18.14 -17.17 46.08
CA VAL A 427 18.88 -15.91 46.15
C VAL A 427 18.22 -14.95 47.16
N LYS A 428 16.89 -14.85 47.15
CA LYS A 428 16.12 -14.03 48.08
C LYS A 428 16.37 -14.41 49.53
N THR A 429 16.32 -15.70 49.88
CA THR A 429 16.57 -16.16 51.26
C THR A 429 17.97 -15.77 51.75
N ASN A 430 18.99 -15.87 50.89
CA ASN A 430 20.34 -15.45 51.27
C ASN A 430 20.48 -13.92 51.38
N ALA A 431 19.83 -13.17 50.48
CA ALA A 431 19.79 -11.72 50.54
C ALA A 431 19.05 -11.22 51.79
N GLU A 432 17.97 -11.88 52.21
CA GLU A 432 17.22 -11.60 53.45
C GLU A 432 18.12 -11.71 54.68
N LEU A 433 18.94 -12.77 54.77
CA LEU A 433 19.89 -12.95 55.87
C LEU A 433 20.92 -11.81 55.92
N ASP A 434 21.44 -11.40 54.76
CA ASP A 434 22.44 -10.35 54.65
C ASP A 434 21.89 -8.95 54.92
N LEU A 435 20.65 -8.68 54.49
CA LEU A 435 19.91 -7.44 54.80
C LEU A 435 19.61 -7.33 56.29
N ASN A 436 19.09 -8.41 56.90
CA ASN A 436 18.75 -8.44 58.32
C ASN A 436 19.98 -8.35 59.23
N SER A 437 21.16 -8.79 58.75
CA SER A 437 22.43 -8.68 59.46
C SER A 437 23.16 -7.35 59.23
N GLY A 438 22.60 -6.44 58.43
CA GLY A 438 23.15 -5.09 58.21
C GLY A 438 24.47 -5.09 57.43
N LYS A 439 24.71 -6.08 56.56
CA LYS A 439 25.94 -6.15 55.76
C LYS A 439 26.07 -4.94 54.82
N PRO A 440 27.31 -4.51 54.50
CA PRO A 440 27.54 -3.40 53.56
C PRO A 440 27.04 -3.76 52.15
N GLU A 441 26.68 -2.73 51.37
CA GLU A 441 26.14 -2.92 50.01
C GLU A 441 27.08 -3.67 49.06
N SER A 442 28.39 -3.62 49.29
CA SER A 442 29.40 -4.38 48.52
C SER A 442 29.31 -5.89 48.74
N GLU A 443 28.90 -6.33 49.93
CA GLU A 443 28.69 -7.75 50.23
C GLU A 443 27.31 -8.21 49.73
N LEU A 444 26.28 -7.37 49.90
CA LEU A 444 24.96 -7.59 49.29
C LEU A 444 25.04 -7.73 47.77
N TYR A 445 25.89 -6.93 47.12
CA TYR A 445 26.17 -7.04 45.69
C TYR A 445 26.63 -8.44 45.31
N LYS A 446 27.57 -9.01 46.07
CA LYS A 446 28.08 -10.37 45.82
C LYS A 446 26.99 -11.41 46.04
N THR A 447 26.25 -11.31 47.15
CA THR A 447 25.18 -12.26 47.50
C THR A 447 24.07 -12.32 46.47
N VAL A 448 23.73 -11.18 45.84
CA VAL A 448 22.67 -11.14 44.82
C VAL A 448 23.21 -11.41 43.42
N LEU A 449 24.32 -10.79 43.00
CA LEU A 449 24.76 -10.83 41.60
C LEU A 449 25.68 -12.00 41.26
N TYR A 450 26.49 -12.51 42.17
CA TYR A 450 27.36 -13.66 41.86
C TYR A 450 26.56 -14.92 41.50
N PRO A 451 25.51 -15.29 42.23
CA PRO A 451 24.74 -16.50 41.94
C PRO A 451 23.91 -16.43 40.67
N ILE A 452 23.63 -15.21 40.18
CA ILE A 452 22.92 -14.97 38.92
C ILE A 452 23.86 -14.49 37.80
N SER A 453 25.18 -14.73 37.96
CA SER A 453 26.16 -14.46 36.91
C SER A 453 25.77 -15.20 35.63
N PRO A 454 25.97 -14.57 34.46
CA PRO A 454 25.55 -15.19 33.21
C PRO A 454 26.38 -16.45 32.94
N ILE A 455 25.69 -17.53 32.55
CA ILE A 455 26.34 -18.74 32.05
C ILE A 455 26.76 -18.48 30.61
N ARG A 456 28.05 -18.52 30.32
CA ARG A 456 28.58 -18.26 28.97
C ARG A 456 28.47 -19.47 28.05
N GLU A 457 28.61 -19.25 26.75
CA GLU A 457 28.74 -20.31 25.75
C GLU A 457 30.04 -20.15 24.93
N THR A 458 30.52 -21.26 24.35
CA THR A 458 31.66 -21.23 23.42
C THR A 458 31.33 -20.41 22.18
N GLY A 459 32.16 -19.42 21.86
CA GLY A 459 31.94 -18.54 20.71
C GLY A 459 30.97 -17.38 20.97
N GLU A 460 30.43 -17.23 22.19
CA GLU A 460 29.69 -16.03 22.59
C GLU A 460 30.65 -14.82 22.70
N ARG A 461 30.25 -13.66 22.17
CA ARG A 461 30.94 -12.40 22.39
C ARG A 461 30.77 -11.94 23.84
N ILE A 462 31.88 -11.72 24.55
CA ILE A 462 31.85 -11.20 25.92
C ILE A 462 32.54 -9.84 26.00
N TYR A 463 31.82 -8.83 26.45
CA TYR A 463 32.37 -7.50 26.73
C TYR A 463 33.05 -7.47 28.10
N ARG A 464 34.32 -7.06 28.13
CA ARG A 464 35.14 -6.96 29.34
C ARG A 464 35.71 -5.55 29.50
N GLY A 465 36.05 -5.19 30.73
CA GLY A 465 36.65 -3.89 31.05
C GLY A 465 35.89 -3.11 32.11
N THR A 466 36.43 -1.96 32.46
CA THR A 466 35.96 -1.18 33.61
C THR A 466 34.71 -0.37 33.27
N LYS A 467 33.59 -0.72 33.90
CA LYS A 467 32.26 -0.15 33.62
C LYS A 467 32.05 1.26 34.17
N PHE A 468 32.74 1.59 35.27
CA PHE A 468 32.60 2.85 35.98
C PHE A 468 33.96 3.55 36.11
N TYR A 469 33.97 4.85 35.92
CA TYR A 469 35.16 5.68 35.97
C TYR A 469 34.87 6.97 36.73
N LYS A 470 35.67 7.26 37.76
CA LYS A 470 35.64 8.56 38.43
C LYS A 470 36.71 9.48 37.83
N VAL A 471 36.38 10.76 37.73
CA VAL A 471 37.30 11.79 37.21
C VAL A 471 38.55 11.82 38.10
N GLY A 472 39.72 11.52 37.51
CA GLY A 472 41.01 11.45 38.20
C GLY A 472 41.58 10.04 38.39
N GLU A 473 40.82 8.99 38.08
CA GLU A 473 41.33 7.60 38.03
C GLU A 473 42.06 7.30 36.71
N GLU A 474 42.74 6.15 36.61
CA GLU A 474 43.28 5.68 35.33
C GLU A 474 42.18 5.36 34.33
N LYS A 475 42.39 5.78 33.08
CA LYS A 475 41.41 5.58 31.99
C LYS A 475 41.07 4.10 31.83
N PRO A 476 39.78 3.76 31.74
CA PRO A 476 39.33 2.38 31.58
C PRO A 476 39.74 1.80 30.22
N GLN A 477 40.14 0.53 30.22
CA GLN A 477 40.37 -0.24 29.01
C GLN A 477 39.21 -1.20 28.78
N TYR A 478 38.82 -1.34 27.50
CA TYR A 478 37.67 -2.12 27.08
C TYR A 478 38.10 -3.20 26.10
N TYR A 479 37.46 -4.35 26.21
CA TYR A 479 37.79 -5.53 25.43
C TYR A 479 36.54 -6.27 24.96
N VAL A 480 36.73 -7.00 23.87
CA VAL A 480 35.82 -8.04 23.41
C VAL A 480 36.55 -9.37 23.53
N SER A 481 35.94 -10.38 24.12
CA SER A 481 36.60 -11.64 24.44
C SER A 481 35.76 -12.85 24.06
N TYR A 482 36.44 -13.97 23.83
CA TYR A 482 35.85 -15.25 23.43
C TYR A 482 36.47 -16.38 24.24
N LEU A 483 35.64 -17.38 24.56
CA LEU A 483 36.07 -18.57 25.30
C LEU A 483 36.43 -19.72 24.36
N VAL A 484 37.58 -20.34 24.62
CA VAL A 484 38.11 -21.49 23.88
C VAL A 484 38.46 -22.59 24.87
N VAL A 485 38.00 -23.81 24.60
CA VAL A 485 38.39 -25.00 25.36
C VAL A 485 39.51 -25.69 24.61
N HIS A 486 40.64 -25.91 25.25
CA HIS A 486 41.75 -26.60 24.62
C HIS A 486 41.46 -28.11 24.54
N PRO A 487 41.60 -28.74 23.36
CA PRO A 487 41.12 -30.11 23.12
C PRO A 487 41.89 -31.17 23.91
N THR A 488 43.19 -30.99 24.15
CA THR A 488 44.03 -32.01 24.82
C THR A 488 44.16 -31.85 26.34
N ASN A 489 44.40 -30.62 26.84
CA ASN A 489 44.63 -30.38 28.27
C ASN A 489 43.36 -29.99 29.04
N GLY A 490 42.22 -29.78 28.37
CA GLY A 490 40.92 -29.45 28.99
C GLY A 490 40.83 -28.06 29.63
N LYS A 491 41.91 -27.26 29.61
CA LYS A 491 41.94 -25.89 30.12
C LYS A 491 41.01 -24.98 29.30
N ILE A 492 40.43 -24.02 29.99
CA ILE A 492 39.55 -23.01 29.39
C ILE A 492 40.35 -21.74 29.25
N TYR A 493 40.43 -21.20 28.04
CA TYR A 493 41.13 -19.97 27.71
C TYR A 493 40.11 -18.87 27.38
N GLU A 494 40.35 -17.67 27.91
CA GLU A 494 39.67 -16.45 27.50
C GLU A 494 40.67 -15.61 26.70
N VAL A 495 40.35 -15.38 25.43
CA VAL A 495 41.15 -14.55 24.53
C VAL A 495 40.48 -13.19 24.41
N GLY A 496 41.18 -12.13 24.82
CA GLY A 496 40.69 -10.76 24.77
C GLY A 496 41.29 -9.98 23.61
N PHE A 497 40.44 -9.25 22.89
CA PHE A 497 40.78 -8.30 21.84
C PHE A 497 40.43 -6.89 22.28
N THR A 498 41.19 -5.89 21.86
CA THR A 498 40.89 -4.48 22.17
C THR A 498 39.53 -4.08 21.60
N TYR A 499 38.73 -3.33 22.35
CA TYR A 499 37.44 -2.82 21.85
C TYR A 499 37.59 -1.90 20.65
N LYS A 500 38.76 -1.26 20.50
CA LYS A 500 39.10 -0.48 19.32
C LYS A 500 39.06 -1.30 18.03
N SER A 501 39.50 -2.56 18.06
CA SER A 501 39.46 -3.46 16.90
C SER A 501 38.03 -3.72 16.39
N LEU A 502 37.05 -3.82 17.30
CA LEU A 502 35.63 -3.91 16.94
C LEU A 502 35.16 -2.60 16.26
N ARG A 503 35.56 -1.45 16.81
CA ARG A 503 35.18 -0.13 16.29
C ARG A 503 35.78 0.13 14.91
N GLU A 504 37.03 -0.28 14.67
CA GLU A 504 37.70 -0.21 13.37
C GLU A 504 37.00 -1.10 12.34
N PHE A 505 36.71 -2.36 12.69
CA PHE A 505 36.07 -3.29 11.76
C PHE A 505 34.68 -2.83 11.29
N ILE A 506 33.89 -2.23 12.18
CA ILE A 506 32.55 -1.73 11.86
C ILE A 506 32.59 -0.35 11.16
N HIS A 507 33.70 0.38 11.29
CA HIS A 507 33.82 1.73 10.77
C HIS A 507 33.70 1.80 9.24
N ASP A 508 34.46 0.98 8.52
CA ASP A 508 34.52 1.02 7.06
C ASP A 508 33.16 0.79 6.39
N PRO A 509 32.40 -0.28 6.71
CA PRO A 509 31.07 -0.46 6.12
C PRO A 509 30.10 0.64 6.56
N SER A 510 30.22 1.15 7.80
CA SER A 510 29.40 2.26 8.27
C SER A 510 29.68 3.56 7.51
N LEU A 511 30.95 3.85 7.21
CA LEU A 511 31.38 5.03 6.47
C LEU A 511 30.80 5.03 5.05
N VAL A 512 30.83 3.88 4.37
CA VAL A 512 30.21 3.71 3.05
C VAL A 512 28.70 3.98 3.11
N LEU A 513 28.00 3.41 4.08
CA LEU A 513 26.56 3.64 4.24
C LEU A 513 26.21 5.10 4.57
N ILE A 514 27.03 5.77 5.37
CA ILE A 514 26.87 7.21 5.65
C ILE A 514 27.11 8.05 4.39
N GLY A 515 28.13 7.71 3.59
CA GLY A 515 28.36 8.34 2.29
C GLY A 515 27.14 8.21 1.37
N CYS A 516 26.59 7.00 1.28
CA CYS A 516 25.35 6.73 0.56
C CYS A 516 24.14 7.49 1.13
N LEU A 517 24.00 7.56 2.47
CA LEU A 517 22.93 8.32 3.13
C LEU A 517 22.95 9.80 2.71
N LEU A 518 24.12 10.43 2.83
CA LEU A 518 24.31 11.84 2.48
C LEU A 518 24.07 12.07 0.99
N LEU A 519 24.52 11.16 0.14
CA LEU A 519 24.26 11.22 -1.30
C LEU A 519 22.77 11.10 -1.61
N ILE A 520 22.06 10.14 -1.00
CA ILE A 520 20.61 9.97 -1.17
C ILE A 520 19.87 11.25 -0.74
N VAL A 521 20.20 11.79 0.44
CA VAL A 521 19.58 13.03 0.92
C VAL A 521 19.87 14.20 -0.02
N LEU A 522 21.09 14.30 -0.54
CA LEU A 522 21.49 15.35 -1.49
C LEU A 522 20.73 15.22 -2.82
N VAL A 523 20.69 14.01 -3.41
CA VAL A 523 20.01 13.71 -4.66
C VAL A 523 18.50 13.93 -4.54
N ILE A 524 17.87 13.56 -3.43
CA ILE A 524 16.44 13.80 -3.23
C ILE A 524 16.17 15.29 -2.95
N SER A 525 16.99 15.96 -2.13
CA SER A 525 16.74 17.37 -1.78
C SER A 525 17.00 18.33 -2.95
N ILE A 526 18.02 18.07 -3.76
CA ILE A 526 18.44 18.94 -4.88
C ILE A 526 18.04 18.34 -6.23
N GLY A 527 18.41 17.08 -6.48
CA GLY A 527 18.20 16.40 -7.76
C GLY A 527 16.73 16.24 -8.12
N PHE A 528 15.89 15.75 -7.21
CA PHE A 528 14.44 15.63 -7.48
C PHE A 528 13.80 16.99 -7.64
N ARG A 529 14.24 17.99 -6.86
CA ARG A 529 13.76 19.36 -7.01
C ARG A 529 14.04 19.88 -8.43
N PHE A 530 15.27 19.72 -8.92
CA PHE A 530 15.65 20.13 -10.27
C PHE A 530 14.93 19.31 -11.35
N PHE A 531 14.84 17.99 -11.17
CA PHE A 531 14.17 17.08 -12.10
C PHE A 531 12.70 17.43 -12.26
N PHE A 532 11.91 17.45 -11.17
CA PHE A 532 10.47 17.75 -11.24
C PHE A 532 10.20 19.22 -11.57
N GLN A 533 11.08 20.16 -11.22
CA GLN A 533 10.95 21.55 -11.66
C GLN A 533 10.98 21.65 -13.19
N ASN A 534 11.88 20.91 -13.85
CA ASN A 534 12.04 20.97 -15.31
C ASN A 534 11.11 19.99 -16.06
N ALA A 535 10.81 18.84 -15.48
CA ALA A 535 9.99 17.80 -16.11
C ALA A 535 8.49 18.04 -15.93
N LEU A 536 8.06 18.64 -14.82
CA LEU A 536 6.64 18.80 -14.49
C LEU A 536 6.23 20.28 -14.36
N ILE A 537 6.91 21.04 -13.50
CA ILE A 537 6.44 22.39 -13.13
C ILE A 537 6.62 23.39 -14.27
N LYS A 538 7.82 23.47 -14.86
CA LYS A 538 8.11 24.43 -15.94
C LYS A 538 7.23 24.18 -17.17
N PRO A 539 7.03 22.93 -17.65
CA PRO A 539 6.07 22.66 -18.71
C PRO A 539 4.63 23.06 -18.35
N MET A 540 4.18 22.83 -17.10
CA MET A 540 2.87 23.29 -16.65
C MET A 540 2.77 24.82 -16.65
N ASP A 541 3.78 25.53 -16.16
CA ASP A 541 3.83 26.99 -16.19
C ASP A 541 3.83 27.51 -17.64
N GLU A 542 4.57 26.87 -18.55
CA GLU A 542 4.55 27.18 -19.98
C GLU A 542 3.14 27.01 -20.56
N VAL A 543 2.42 25.94 -20.20
CA VAL A 543 1.01 25.76 -20.60
C VAL A 543 0.11 26.89 -20.06
N VAL A 544 0.28 27.28 -18.79
CA VAL A 544 -0.49 28.38 -18.18
C VAL A 544 -0.18 29.72 -18.85
N VAL A 545 1.09 29.99 -19.16
CA VAL A 545 1.51 31.18 -19.92
C VAL A 545 0.91 31.13 -21.32
N GLY A 546 0.97 30.00 -22.01
CA GLY A 546 0.36 29.84 -23.32
C GLY A 546 -1.15 30.12 -23.30
N LEU A 547 -1.86 29.60 -22.30
CA LEU A 547 -3.28 29.90 -22.09
C LEU A 547 -3.51 31.40 -21.87
N THR A 548 -2.64 32.06 -21.10
CA THR A 548 -2.74 33.50 -20.82
C THR A 548 -2.46 34.34 -22.07
N GLU A 549 -1.46 33.98 -22.89
CA GLU A 549 -1.13 34.63 -24.16
C GLU A 549 -2.26 34.49 -25.20
N VAL A 550 -2.85 33.29 -25.31
CA VAL A 550 -4.01 33.07 -26.18
C VAL A 550 -5.20 33.88 -25.69
N ASN A 551 -5.44 33.95 -24.38
CA ASN A 551 -6.51 34.74 -23.78
C ASN A 551 -6.30 36.26 -23.93
N SER A 552 -5.04 36.73 -23.96
CA SER A 552 -4.73 38.14 -24.23
C SER A 552 -4.78 38.51 -25.72
N GLY A 553 -5.06 37.54 -26.59
CA GLY A 553 -5.26 37.72 -28.03
C GLY A 553 -4.03 37.41 -28.88
N ASN A 554 -2.91 36.98 -28.29
CA ASN A 554 -1.71 36.52 -29.00
C ASN A 554 -1.84 35.04 -29.40
N LEU A 555 -2.46 34.82 -30.56
CA LEU A 555 -2.72 33.48 -31.09
C LEU A 555 -1.52 32.88 -31.84
N ASP A 556 -0.39 33.57 -31.91
CA ASP A 556 0.85 33.07 -32.54
C ASP A 556 1.71 32.27 -31.58
N TYR A 557 1.47 32.41 -30.27
CA TYR A 557 2.22 31.68 -29.25
C TYR A 557 2.03 30.16 -29.41
N ARG A 558 3.13 29.39 -29.40
CA ARG A 558 3.14 27.94 -29.51
C ARG A 558 3.98 27.35 -28.38
N LEU A 559 3.46 26.27 -27.79
CA LEU A 559 4.20 25.48 -26.81
C LEU A 559 5.13 24.51 -27.51
N GLU A 560 6.34 24.31 -26.99
CA GLU A 560 7.24 23.26 -27.47
C GLU A 560 6.99 21.96 -26.68
N PRO A 561 6.55 20.86 -27.31
CA PRO A 561 6.42 19.59 -26.62
C PRO A 561 7.82 19.02 -26.34
N ARG A 562 8.25 19.08 -25.07
CA ARG A 562 9.58 18.63 -24.62
C ARG A 562 9.65 17.16 -24.22
N VAL A 563 8.52 16.54 -23.92
CA VAL A 563 8.43 15.17 -23.39
C VAL A 563 7.31 14.43 -24.13
N GLU A 564 7.46 13.13 -24.38
CA GLU A 564 6.45 12.28 -25.05
C GLU A 564 5.46 11.67 -24.03
N ASP A 565 5.01 12.47 -23.07
CA ASP A 565 4.13 12.07 -21.97
C ASP A 565 2.80 12.87 -21.99
N GLU A 566 2.03 12.81 -20.90
CA GLU A 566 0.76 13.52 -20.75
C GLU A 566 0.91 15.04 -20.92
N ILE A 567 2.04 15.60 -20.51
CA ILE A 567 2.31 17.04 -20.62
C ILE A 567 2.65 17.41 -22.06
N GLY A 568 3.44 16.58 -22.76
CA GLY A 568 3.65 16.70 -24.19
C GLY A 568 2.36 16.63 -25.00
N PHE A 569 1.45 15.75 -24.61
CA PHE A 569 0.12 15.66 -25.18
C PHE A 569 -0.67 16.96 -24.99
N ILE A 570 -0.69 17.51 -23.78
CA ILE A 570 -1.35 18.80 -23.50
C ILE A 570 -0.76 19.91 -24.37
N ALA A 571 0.56 20.00 -24.50
CA ALA A 571 1.21 21.02 -25.34
C ALA A 571 0.80 20.90 -26.83
N ARG A 572 0.76 19.67 -27.38
CA ARG A 572 0.32 19.42 -28.76
C ARG A 572 -1.16 19.75 -28.98
N SER A 573 -2.01 19.40 -28.02
CA SER A 573 -3.44 19.68 -28.05
C SER A 573 -3.73 21.18 -27.91
N PHE A 574 -3.00 21.89 -27.05
CA PHE A 574 -3.02 23.35 -26.97
C PHE A 574 -2.63 24.00 -28.29
N ASN A 575 -1.54 23.57 -28.94
CA ASN A 575 -1.13 24.11 -30.24
C ASN A 575 -2.15 23.85 -31.36
N ARG A 576 -2.87 22.73 -31.31
CA ARG A 576 -3.99 22.46 -32.23
C ARG A 576 -5.14 23.44 -32.00
N MET A 577 -5.51 23.66 -30.74
CA MET A 577 -6.53 24.64 -30.35
C MET A 577 -6.15 26.05 -30.79
N ALA A 578 -4.95 26.53 -30.45
CA ALA A 578 -4.47 27.86 -30.81
C ALA A 578 -4.45 28.09 -32.33
N ARG A 579 -4.05 27.08 -33.13
CA ARG A 579 -4.15 27.13 -34.59
C ARG A 579 -5.60 27.22 -35.08
N SER A 580 -6.51 26.47 -34.47
CA SER A 580 -7.93 26.53 -34.81
C SER A 580 -8.49 27.93 -34.55
N ILE A 581 -8.24 28.50 -33.37
CA ILE A 581 -8.67 29.85 -33.00
C ILE A 581 -8.05 30.90 -33.92
N GLN A 582 -6.76 30.80 -34.24
CA GLN A 582 -6.09 31.71 -35.19
C GLN A 582 -6.73 31.66 -36.57
N SER A 583 -7.01 30.46 -37.08
CA SER A 583 -7.66 30.29 -38.38
C SER A 583 -9.09 30.84 -38.37
N ALA A 584 -9.80 30.70 -37.24
CA ALA A 584 -11.12 31.29 -37.05
C ALA A 584 -11.07 32.82 -37.00
N ARG A 585 -10.07 33.41 -36.32
CA ARG A 585 -9.86 34.86 -36.25
C ARG A 585 -9.44 35.46 -37.60
N LYS A 586 -8.57 34.79 -38.35
CA LYS A 586 -8.17 35.25 -39.69
C LYS A 586 -9.36 35.29 -40.65
N ARG A 587 -10.18 34.23 -40.66
CA ARG A 587 -11.46 34.22 -41.41
C ARG A 587 -12.36 35.38 -40.98
N LEU A 588 -12.35 35.69 -39.69
CA LEU A 588 -13.08 36.80 -39.08
C LEU A 588 -12.63 38.19 -39.54
N GLU A 589 -11.33 38.43 -39.61
CA GLU A 589 -10.75 39.70 -40.10
C GLU A 589 -10.96 39.84 -41.61
N GLU A 590 -10.85 38.74 -42.37
CA GLU A 590 -11.27 38.68 -43.78
C GLU A 590 -12.75 39.10 -43.93
N TYR A 591 -13.62 38.73 -42.98
CA TYR A 591 -15.02 39.18 -42.93
C TYR A 591 -15.21 40.62 -42.47
N ALA A 592 -14.42 41.11 -41.51
CA ALA A 592 -14.51 42.49 -41.04
C ALA A 592 -14.15 43.49 -42.14
N ASN A 593 -13.13 43.18 -42.94
CA ASN A 593 -12.76 43.95 -44.13
C ASN A 593 -13.85 43.89 -45.23
N GLU A 594 -14.57 42.77 -45.35
CA GLU A 594 -15.73 42.63 -46.25
C GLU A 594 -16.97 43.40 -45.75
N LEU A 595 -17.06 43.67 -44.45
CA LEU A 595 -18.18 44.35 -43.79
C LEU A 595 -17.97 45.87 -43.70
N GLU A 596 -16.74 46.36 -43.56
CA GLU A 596 -16.39 47.79 -43.59
C GLU A 596 -16.83 48.46 -44.90
N GLU A 597 -16.85 47.70 -45.99
CA GLU A 597 -17.37 48.11 -47.30
C GLU A 597 -18.91 48.21 -47.33
N LYS A 598 -19.62 47.41 -46.51
CA LYS A 598 -21.10 47.33 -46.44
C LYS A 598 -21.74 48.16 -45.33
N VAL A 599 -21.01 48.47 -44.26
CA VAL A 599 -21.52 49.23 -43.09
C VAL A 599 -21.73 50.71 -43.42
N LYS A 600 -21.02 51.23 -44.43
CA LYS A 600 -21.19 52.60 -44.96
C LYS A 600 -22.58 52.87 -45.56
N GLU A 601 -23.35 51.82 -45.84
CA GLU A 601 -24.66 51.89 -46.49
C GLU A 601 -25.86 51.77 -45.53
N ARG A 602 -25.68 51.29 -44.29
CA ARG A 602 -26.78 50.93 -43.37
C ARG A 602 -26.78 51.72 -42.06
N THR A 603 -26.06 52.83 -41.98
CA THR A 603 -25.98 53.67 -40.76
C THR A 603 -27.06 54.76 -40.76
N LYS A 604 -28.32 54.35 -40.58
CA LYS A 604 -29.39 55.20 -40.03
C LYS A 604 -30.61 54.32 -39.80
N GLU A 605 -31.01 54.09 -38.54
CA GLU A 605 -32.39 54.36 -38.07
C GLU A 605 -32.87 53.61 -36.80
N LEU A 606 -32.23 52.60 -36.17
CA LEU A 606 -32.91 51.93 -35.02
C LEU A 606 -31.96 51.36 -33.93
N GLU A 607 -31.60 52.15 -32.91
CA GLU A 607 -30.37 51.90 -32.12
C GLU A 607 -30.48 51.97 -30.56
N GLN A 608 -31.53 51.47 -29.88
CA GLN A 608 -31.41 51.47 -28.39
C GLN A 608 -32.09 50.38 -27.55
N THR A 609 -32.54 49.26 -28.12
CA THR A 609 -32.97 48.09 -27.31
C THR A 609 -32.74 46.77 -28.03
N LEU A 610 -32.68 46.79 -29.36
CA LEU A 610 -32.26 45.66 -30.19
C LEU A 610 -30.77 45.36 -30.13
N GLY A 611 -29.92 46.36 -29.86
CA GLY A 611 -28.45 46.19 -29.82
C GLY A 611 -27.99 45.21 -28.75
N GLU A 612 -28.45 45.39 -27.50
CA GLU A 612 -28.05 44.51 -26.39
C GLU A 612 -28.56 43.07 -26.56
N VAL A 613 -29.81 42.88 -27.01
CA VAL A 613 -30.36 41.53 -27.25
C VAL A 613 -29.66 40.85 -28.43
N GLN A 614 -29.28 41.61 -29.45
CA GLN A 614 -28.60 41.08 -30.64
C GLN A 614 -27.12 40.80 -30.40
N GLU A 615 -26.43 41.62 -29.59
CA GLU A 615 -25.09 41.33 -29.09
C GLU A 615 -25.09 40.11 -28.17
N LEU A 616 -26.01 40.02 -27.21
CA LEU A 616 -26.14 38.86 -26.33
C LEU A 616 -26.46 37.58 -27.12
N LYS A 617 -27.34 37.67 -28.12
CA LYS A 617 -27.63 36.54 -29.01
C LYS A 617 -26.41 36.15 -29.84
N GLN A 618 -25.65 37.12 -30.36
CA GLN A 618 -24.44 36.85 -31.13
C GLN A 618 -23.33 36.25 -30.27
N GLN A 619 -23.20 36.67 -29.01
CA GLN A 619 -22.31 36.08 -28.04
C GLN A 619 -22.72 34.65 -27.71
N GLN A 620 -24.02 34.43 -27.44
CA GLN A 620 -24.57 33.10 -27.17
C GLN A 620 -24.39 32.14 -28.35
N ASP A 621 -24.65 32.59 -29.58
CA ASP A 621 -24.43 31.79 -30.80
C ASP A 621 -22.93 31.51 -31.03
N GLY A 622 -22.05 32.41 -30.59
CA GLY A 622 -20.60 32.19 -30.55
C GLY A 622 -20.18 31.12 -29.54
N ASP A 623 -20.76 31.13 -28.35
CA ASP A 623 -20.52 30.11 -27.31
C ASP A 623 -21.07 28.73 -27.73
N TYR A 624 -22.22 28.70 -28.40
CA TYR A 624 -22.74 27.48 -29.04
C TYR A 624 -21.78 26.94 -30.09
N PHE A 625 -21.24 27.80 -30.95
CA PHE A 625 -20.26 27.40 -31.96
C PHE A 625 -18.98 26.82 -31.35
N LEU A 626 -18.44 27.46 -30.31
CA LEU A 626 -17.24 26.94 -29.63
C LEU A 626 -17.50 25.59 -28.98
N THR A 627 -18.67 25.42 -28.37
CA THR A 627 -19.04 24.15 -27.72
C THR A 627 -19.27 23.04 -28.75
N SER A 628 -19.94 23.31 -29.87
CA SER A 628 -20.14 22.32 -30.95
C SER A 628 -18.80 21.83 -31.53
N LEU A 629 -17.81 22.72 -31.64
CA LEU A 629 -16.45 22.37 -32.09
C LEU A 629 -15.70 21.45 -31.11
N LEU A 630 -16.05 21.47 -29.81
CA LEU A 630 -15.46 20.57 -28.81
C LEU A 630 -16.15 19.21 -28.78
N ILE A 631 -17.46 19.16 -29.04
CA ILE A 631 -18.24 17.91 -29.01
C ILE A 631 -18.01 17.06 -30.25
N LYS A 632 -17.98 17.66 -31.45
CA LYS A 632 -17.84 16.93 -32.73
C LYS A 632 -16.68 15.93 -32.78
N PRO A 633 -15.45 16.24 -32.31
CA PRO A 633 -14.35 15.27 -32.30
C PRO A 633 -14.53 14.10 -31.33
N LEU A 634 -15.35 14.28 -30.29
CA LEU A 634 -15.67 13.25 -29.30
C LEU A 634 -16.80 12.32 -29.81
N GLY A 635 -17.74 12.88 -30.59
CA GLY A 635 -18.83 12.15 -31.25
C GLY A 635 -18.47 11.56 -32.61
N ALA A 636 -17.21 11.15 -32.81
CA ALA A 636 -16.73 10.71 -34.12
C ALA A 636 -16.79 9.19 -34.28
N ASN A 637 -17.15 8.74 -35.48
CA ASN A 637 -17.05 7.34 -35.85
C ASN A 637 -15.60 6.98 -36.18
N LYS A 638 -14.92 6.30 -35.25
CA LYS A 638 -13.52 5.86 -35.42
C LYS A 638 -13.41 4.34 -35.60
N ALA A 639 -14.53 3.64 -35.64
CA ALA A 639 -14.58 2.20 -35.88
C ALA A 639 -14.47 1.93 -37.39
N VAL A 640 -13.33 1.39 -37.83
CA VAL A 640 -13.16 0.91 -39.20
C VAL A 640 -12.71 -0.54 -39.14
N HIS A 641 -13.64 -1.44 -39.45
CA HIS A 641 -13.37 -2.88 -39.55
C HIS A 641 -14.13 -3.48 -40.74
N GLU A 642 -13.61 -4.56 -41.32
CA GLU A 642 -14.19 -5.20 -42.52
C GLU A 642 -15.53 -5.89 -42.23
N ASN A 643 -15.61 -6.60 -41.09
CA ASN A 643 -16.79 -7.39 -40.71
C ASN A 643 -17.89 -6.61 -39.97
N VAL A 644 -17.57 -5.47 -39.36
CA VAL A 644 -18.53 -4.68 -38.58
C VAL A 644 -18.48 -3.26 -39.10
N LYS A 645 -19.58 -2.80 -39.71
CA LYS A 645 -19.72 -1.43 -40.20
C LYS A 645 -20.61 -0.64 -39.25
N VAL A 646 -20.20 0.60 -38.98
CA VAL A 646 -20.93 1.51 -38.11
C VAL A 646 -21.33 2.75 -38.90
N ASP A 647 -22.60 3.15 -38.85
CA ASP A 647 -23.10 4.38 -39.44
C ASP A 647 -23.80 5.23 -38.37
N PHE A 648 -23.66 6.56 -38.45
CA PHE A 648 -24.25 7.52 -37.50
C PHE A 648 -25.24 8.44 -38.20
N LEU A 649 -26.32 8.76 -37.49
CA LEU A 649 -27.18 9.90 -37.79
C LEU A 649 -27.36 10.70 -36.51
N LEU A 650 -27.21 12.02 -36.61
CA LEU A 650 -27.35 12.96 -35.51
C LEU A 650 -28.06 14.20 -36.05
N GLU A 651 -29.11 14.63 -35.37
CA GLU A 651 -29.92 15.79 -35.70
C GLU A 651 -30.31 16.48 -34.39
N GLN A 652 -29.72 17.65 -34.11
CA GLN A 652 -29.96 18.35 -32.84
C GLN A 652 -31.01 19.43 -33.03
N LYS A 653 -31.92 19.56 -32.06
CA LYS A 653 -33.02 20.52 -32.06
C LYS A 653 -32.52 21.96 -32.09
N LYS A 654 -31.48 22.28 -31.32
CA LYS A 654 -30.96 23.65 -31.25
C LYS A 654 -30.00 23.91 -32.42
N LYS A 655 -30.58 24.41 -33.50
CA LYS A 655 -29.86 24.97 -34.64
C LYS A 655 -29.55 26.45 -34.39
N PHE A 656 -28.34 26.86 -34.74
CA PHE A 656 -27.91 28.24 -34.64
C PHE A 656 -27.08 28.65 -35.85
N THR A 657 -27.04 29.95 -36.11
CA THR A 657 -26.27 30.52 -37.22
C THR A 657 -25.28 31.50 -36.66
N PHE A 658 -24.01 31.09 -36.65
CA PHE A 658 -22.94 31.98 -36.26
C PHE A 658 -22.17 32.41 -37.51
N ARG A 659 -22.46 33.63 -37.97
CA ARG A 659 -21.95 34.22 -39.22
C ARG A 659 -22.37 33.39 -40.43
N ARG A 660 -21.45 32.67 -41.08
CA ARG A 660 -21.72 31.79 -42.23
C ARG A 660 -21.94 30.32 -41.85
N TYR A 661 -21.63 29.95 -40.60
CA TYR A 661 -21.73 28.57 -40.16
C TYR A 661 -23.15 28.33 -39.66
N HIS A 662 -23.79 27.33 -40.25
CA HIS A 662 -25.02 26.76 -39.74
C HIS A 662 -24.60 25.49 -39.03
N ASP A 663 -24.78 25.47 -37.72
CA ASP A 663 -24.37 24.35 -36.89
C ASP A 663 -25.44 24.07 -35.83
N GLU A 664 -25.27 22.97 -35.12
CA GLU A 664 -26.23 22.46 -34.18
C GLU A 664 -25.53 22.01 -32.89
N ILE A 665 -26.27 22.02 -31.78
CA ILE A 665 -25.78 21.70 -30.45
C ILE A 665 -26.90 21.05 -29.64
N GLY A 666 -26.61 20.01 -28.88
CA GLY A 666 -27.60 19.35 -28.04
C GLY A 666 -27.01 18.27 -27.15
N GLY A 667 -27.89 17.46 -26.56
CA GLY A 667 -27.55 16.43 -25.57
C GLY A 667 -27.14 15.08 -26.16
N ASP A 668 -27.51 14.84 -27.42
CA ASP A 668 -27.31 13.56 -28.08
C ASP A 668 -25.88 13.34 -28.57
N LEU A 669 -25.37 12.11 -28.42
CA LEU A 669 -24.02 11.75 -28.79
C LEU A 669 -23.91 10.31 -29.29
N ASN A 670 -23.27 10.14 -30.45
CA ASN A 670 -22.84 8.86 -31.01
C ASN A 670 -21.31 8.75 -30.92
N ILE A 671 -20.79 7.66 -30.37
CA ILE A 671 -19.35 7.36 -30.37
C ILE A 671 -19.14 5.92 -30.82
N SER A 672 -18.13 5.68 -31.63
CA SER A 672 -17.67 4.34 -31.98
C SER A 672 -16.17 4.31 -32.08
N ASN A 673 -15.58 3.21 -31.65
CA ASN A 673 -14.15 3.07 -31.59
C ASN A 673 -13.73 1.61 -31.67
N HIS A 674 -12.44 1.38 -31.80
CA HIS A 674 -11.85 0.04 -31.89
C HIS A 674 -10.92 -0.23 -30.70
N ILE A 675 -11.08 -1.38 -30.05
CA ILE A 675 -10.22 -1.83 -28.96
C ILE A 675 -9.79 -3.29 -29.14
N GLN A 676 -8.70 -3.66 -28.48
CA GLN A 676 -8.25 -5.05 -28.43
C GLN A 676 -8.30 -5.57 -26.99
N LEU A 677 -9.02 -6.67 -26.77
CA LEU A 677 -9.14 -7.35 -25.47
C LEU A 677 -8.80 -8.83 -25.63
N ASN A 678 -7.93 -9.37 -24.78
CA ASN A 678 -7.45 -10.76 -24.84
C ASN A 678 -7.02 -11.20 -26.26
N ASN A 679 -6.25 -10.33 -26.93
CA ASN A 679 -5.80 -10.47 -28.32
C ASN A 679 -6.91 -10.55 -29.39
N ARG A 680 -8.16 -10.24 -29.04
CA ARG A 680 -9.29 -10.15 -29.98
C ARG A 680 -9.69 -8.72 -30.25
N SER A 681 -10.20 -8.52 -31.45
CA SER A 681 -10.65 -7.25 -32.00
C SER A 681 -12.11 -6.99 -31.64
N TYR A 682 -12.40 -5.80 -31.11
CA TYR A 682 -13.77 -5.40 -30.76
C TYR A 682 -14.11 -4.01 -31.29
N THR A 683 -15.27 -3.90 -31.94
CA THR A 683 -15.91 -2.63 -32.26
C THR A 683 -16.77 -2.18 -31.09
N VAL A 684 -16.42 -1.05 -30.48
CA VAL A 684 -17.13 -0.43 -29.36
C VAL A 684 -18.08 0.64 -29.90
N PHE A 685 -19.25 0.76 -29.29
CA PHE A 685 -20.20 1.82 -29.59
C PHE A 685 -20.89 2.36 -28.33
N LEU A 686 -21.34 3.61 -28.43
CA LEU A 686 -22.12 4.34 -27.44
C LEU A 686 -23.11 5.23 -28.18
N ASN A 687 -24.39 5.07 -27.91
CA ASN A 687 -25.41 6.08 -28.18
C ASN A 687 -25.93 6.58 -26.84
N ALA A 688 -26.00 7.90 -26.68
CA ALA A 688 -26.37 8.51 -25.42
C ALA A 688 -27.11 9.83 -25.61
N ASP A 689 -27.98 10.12 -24.67
CA ASP A 689 -28.72 11.38 -24.56
C ASP A 689 -28.50 11.96 -23.15
N ALA A 690 -27.93 13.15 -23.11
CA ALA A 690 -27.69 13.90 -21.89
C ALA A 690 -28.81 14.88 -21.59
N MET A 691 -29.26 14.90 -20.32
CA MET A 691 -30.38 15.74 -19.88
C MET A 691 -30.21 17.22 -20.26
N GLY A 692 -31.06 17.68 -21.18
CA GLY A 692 -31.17 19.07 -21.63
C GLY A 692 -30.98 19.20 -23.15
N LYS A 693 -31.58 20.22 -23.77
CA LYS A 693 -31.72 20.32 -25.25
C LYS A 693 -30.77 21.31 -25.94
N SER A 694 -29.84 21.89 -25.22
CA SER A 694 -28.95 22.95 -25.73
C SER A 694 -27.63 22.96 -24.95
N MET A 695 -27.20 24.10 -24.39
CA MET A 695 -25.92 24.20 -23.68
C MET A 695 -25.79 23.22 -22.52
N GLN A 696 -26.87 22.98 -21.77
CA GLN A 696 -26.86 22.03 -20.65
C GLN A 696 -26.61 20.60 -21.13
N GLY A 697 -27.39 20.13 -22.11
CA GLY A 697 -27.20 18.80 -22.74
C GLY A 697 -25.81 18.67 -23.36
N ALA A 698 -25.37 19.70 -24.07
CA ALA A 698 -24.04 19.76 -24.67
C ALA A 698 -22.91 19.65 -23.64
N GLY A 699 -23.08 20.26 -22.45
CA GLY A 699 -22.17 20.07 -21.33
C GLY A 699 -22.12 18.62 -20.85
N GLY A 700 -23.27 17.95 -20.77
CA GLY A 700 -23.36 16.52 -20.46
C GLY A 700 -22.69 15.64 -21.51
N ALA A 701 -22.95 15.89 -22.81
CA ALA A 701 -22.33 15.20 -23.93
C ALA A 701 -20.80 15.38 -23.95
N LEU A 702 -20.30 16.58 -23.66
CA LEU A 702 -18.87 16.87 -23.57
C LEU A 702 -18.19 16.07 -22.45
N VAL A 703 -18.80 16.02 -21.27
CA VAL A 703 -18.28 15.24 -20.13
C VAL A 703 -18.31 13.75 -20.45
N LEU A 704 -19.42 13.25 -20.99
CA LEU A 704 -19.57 11.84 -21.38
C LEU A 704 -18.50 11.43 -22.41
N GLY A 705 -18.39 12.20 -23.50
CA GLY A 705 -17.46 11.90 -24.59
C GLY A 705 -16.00 11.97 -24.15
N SER A 706 -15.64 12.94 -23.30
CA SER A 706 -14.25 13.07 -22.81
C SER A 706 -13.84 11.93 -21.88
N VAL A 707 -14.72 11.50 -20.98
CA VAL A 707 -14.46 10.35 -20.08
C VAL A 707 -14.44 9.05 -20.87
N PHE A 708 -15.37 8.85 -21.82
CA PHE A 708 -15.40 7.65 -22.63
C PHE A 708 -14.16 7.50 -23.51
N GLU A 709 -13.72 8.58 -24.17
CA GLU A 709 -12.46 8.58 -24.93
C GLU A 709 -11.24 8.27 -24.05
N SER A 710 -11.21 8.78 -22.81
CA SER A 710 -10.15 8.43 -21.83
C SER A 710 -10.13 6.94 -21.48
N ILE A 711 -11.30 6.31 -21.33
CA ILE A 711 -11.43 4.86 -21.10
C ILE A 711 -10.87 4.09 -22.30
N ILE A 712 -11.21 4.49 -23.53
CA ILE A 712 -10.72 3.85 -24.76
C ILE A 712 -9.19 3.95 -24.88
N GLU A 713 -8.63 5.15 -24.71
CA GLU A 713 -7.18 5.36 -24.85
C GLU A 713 -6.37 4.61 -23.77
N ARG A 714 -6.85 4.61 -22.53
CA ARG A 714 -6.23 3.82 -21.46
C ARG A 714 -6.26 2.32 -21.76
N THR A 715 -7.32 1.83 -22.41
CA THR A 715 -7.42 0.43 -22.84
C THR A 715 -6.39 0.09 -23.90
N ARG A 716 -6.06 1.03 -24.80
CA ARG A 716 -5.03 0.85 -25.84
C ARG A 716 -3.60 0.88 -25.30
N LEU A 717 -3.35 1.63 -24.23
CA LEU A 717 -2.01 1.82 -23.70
C LEU A 717 -1.62 0.83 -22.61
N VAL A 718 -2.56 0.38 -21.78
CA VAL A 718 -2.27 -0.39 -20.56
C VAL A 718 -2.54 -1.88 -20.75
N ASP A 719 -1.53 -2.73 -20.61
CA ASP A 719 -1.64 -4.18 -20.82
C ASP A 719 -2.64 -4.87 -19.87
N THR A 720 -2.75 -4.42 -18.62
CA THR A 720 -3.74 -4.95 -17.66
C THR A 720 -5.18 -4.62 -18.03
N MET A 721 -5.41 -3.61 -18.88
CA MET A 721 -6.73 -3.30 -19.44
C MET A 721 -7.00 -4.19 -20.66
N LYS A 722 -5.99 -4.41 -21.51
CA LYS A 722 -6.08 -5.35 -22.65
C LYS A 722 -6.32 -6.79 -22.23
N SER A 723 -5.85 -7.21 -21.05
CA SER A 723 -6.05 -8.58 -20.55
C SER A 723 -7.43 -8.81 -19.91
N GLN A 724 -8.37 -7.87 -20.01
CA GLN A 724 -9.71 -8.02 -19.44
C GLN A 724 -10.65 -8.74 -20.40
N SER A 725 -11.60 -9.50 -19.86
CA SER A 725 -12.75 -10.01 -20.61
C SER A 725 -13.68 -8.86 -21.03
N PRO A 726 -14.38 -8.97 -22.16
CA PRO A 726 -15.32 -7.94 -22.63
C PRO A 726 -16.37 -7.54 -21.58
N GLU A 727 -16.91 -8.49 -20.82
CA GLU A 727 -17.92 -8.24 -19.79
C GLU A 727 -17.36 -7.37 -18.65
N ARG A 728 -16.13 -7.65 -18.23
CA ARG A 728 -15.43 -6.92 -17.18
C ARG A 728 -15.07 -5.51 -17.64
N TRP A 729 -14.57 -5.37 -18.87
CA TRP A 729 -14.26 -4.07 -19.45
C TRP A 729 -15.52 -3.19 -19.51
N LEU A 730 -16.62 -3.73 -20.05
CA LEU A 730 -17.88 -3.01 -20.21
C LEU A 730 -18.49 -2.59 -18.86
N LYS A 731 -18.47 -3.49 -17.87
CA LYS A 731 -18.87 -3.17 -16.49
C LYS A 731 -18.04 -2.03 -15.90
N ASN A 732 -16.72 -2.09 -16.05
CA ASN A 732 -15.82 -1.07 -15.50
C ASN A 732 -16.05 0.28 -16.17
N ALA A 733 -16.17 0.30 -17.50
CA ALA A 733 -16.46 1.50 -18.26
C ALA A 733 -17.80 2.13 -17.84
N PHE A 734 -18.86 1.32 -17.75
CA PHE A 734 -20.17 1.76 -17.28
C PHE A 734 -20.11 2.32 -15.85
N THR A 735 -19.42 1.63 -14.94
CA THR A 735 -19.27 2.07 -13.54
C THR A 735 -18.52 3.40 -13.46
N GLU A 736 -17.47 3.58 -14.25
CA GLU A 736 -16.70 4.81 -14.28
C GLU A 736 -17.54 5.98 -14.79
N LEU A 737 -18.28 5.80 -15.89
CA LEU A 737 -19.23 6.79 -16.39
C LEU A 737 -20.31 7.11 -15.33
N HIS A 738 -20.93 6.09 -14.75
CA HIS A 738 -21.94 6.27 -13.71
C HIS A 738 -21.42 7.06 -12.51
N LYS A 739 -20.19 6.77 -12.04
CA LYS A 739 -19.58 7.49 -10.91
C LYS A 739 -19.22 8.93 -11.23
N VAL A 740 -18.82 9.24 -12.46
CA VAL A 740 -18.64 10.63 -12.89
C VAL A 740 -19.98 11.36 -12.83
N PHE A 741 -21.04 10.77 -13.37
CA PHE A 741 -22.34 11.42 -13.37
C PHE A 741 -23.01 11.48 -11.98
N GLU A 742 -22.72 10.53 -11.09
CA GLU A 742 -23.20 10.56 -9.70
C GLU A 742 -22.65 11.77 -8.93
N SER A 743 -21.46 12.28 -9.33
CA SER A 743 -20.87 13.48 -8.74
C SER A 743 -21.64 14.78 -9.05
N PHE A 744 -22.53 14.77 -10.05
CA PHE A 744 -23.46 15.88 -10.32
C PHE A 744 -24.69 15.89 -9.40
N ASP A 745 -24.83 14.94 -8.47
CA ASP A 745 -25.89 14.90 -7.45
C ASP A 745 -27.31 15.05 -8.03
N GLY A 746 -27.58 14.36 -9.14
CA GLY A 746 -28.86 14.40 -9.86
C GLY A 746 -29.12 15.65 -10.70
N SER A 747 -28.21 16.62 -10.73
CA SER A 747 -28.35 17.83 -11.58
C SER A 747 -28.10 17.57 -13.08
N MET A 748 -27.46 16.45 -13.40
CA MET A 748 -27.23 15.96 -14.75
C MET A 748 -27.40 14.45 -14.76
N LEU A 749 -28.23 13.94 -15.67
CA LEU A 749 -28.45 12.52 -15.90
C LEU A 749 -28.24 12.22 -17.38
N VAL A 750 -27.80 11.00 -17.68
CA VAL A 750 -27.57 10.57 -19.07
C VAL A 750 -28.24 9.21 -19.29
N SER A 751 -29.10 9.13 -20.30
CA SER A 751 -29.56 7.86 -20.85
C SER A 751 -28.49 7.36 -21.83
N SER A 752 -28.19 6.06 -21.83
CA SER A 752 -27.24 5.53 -22.83
C SER A 752 -27.39 4.05 -23.08
N VAL A 753 -27.11 3.65 -24.33
CA VAL A 753 -26.77 2.28 -24.69
C VAL A 753 -25.29 2.22 -25.04
N MET A 754 -24.56 1.28 -24.43
CA MET A 754 -23.15 1.07 -24.73
C MET A 754 -22.84 -0.40 -24.88
N GLY A 755 -21.96 -0.72 -25.82
CA GLY A 755 -21.62 -2.11 -26.08
C GLY A 755 -20.37 -2.29 -26.91
N LEU A 756 -20.04 -3.55 -27.13
CA LEU A 756 -18.91 -3.99 -27.91
C LEU A 756 -19.29 -5.25 -28.70
N VAL A 757 -18.90 -5.28 -29.96
CA VAL A 757 -19.12 -6.38 -30.90
C VAL A 757 -17.79 -7.05 -31.17
N ASP A 758 -17.73 -8.37 -31.02
CA ASP A 758 -16.56 -9.15 -31.46
C ASP A 758 -16.51 -9.16 -32.99
N ASP A 759 -15.46 -8.58 -33.57
CA ASP A 759 -15.38 -8.33 -35.01
C ASP A 759 -15.30 -9.62 -35.85
N GLU A 760 -14.95 -10.76 -35.24
CA GLU A 760 -14.80 -12.03 -35.94
C GLU A 760 -16.05 -12.90 -35.83
N VAL A 761 -16.52 -13.11 -34.60
CA VAL A 761 -17.63 -14.04 -34.30
C VAL A 761 -18.99 -13.37 -34.15
N GLY A 762 -19.06 -12.03 -34.09
CA GLY A 762 -20.32 -11.29 -34.10
C GLY A 762 -21.12 -11.38 -32.79
N ILE A 763 -20.49 -11.63 -31.64
CA ILE A 763 -21.20 -11.53 -30.36
C ILE A 763 -21.23 -10.07 -29.90
N LEU A 764 -22.42 -9.57 -29.62
CA LEU A 764 -22.69 -8.25 -29.04
C LEU A 764 -22.79 -8.36 -27.53
N TYR A 765 -21.97 -7.61 -26.80
CA TYR A 765 -22.10 -7.39 -25.36
C TYR A 765 -22.55 -5.96 -25.12
N PHE A 766 -23.62 -5.74 -24.37
CA PHE A 766 -24.15 -4.39 -24.18
C PHE A 766 -24.83 -4.18 -22.82
N ILE A 767 -24.92 -2.91 -22.44
CA ILE A 767 -25.68 -2.41 -21.29
C ILE A 767 -26.57 -1.28 -21.79
N ASN A 768 -27.84 -1.29 -21.39
CA ASN A 768 -28.79 -0.22 -21.61
C ASN A 768 -29.15 0.43 -20.27
N ALA A 769 -28.90 1.72 -20.12
CA ALA A 769 -29.25 2.54 -18.97
C ALA A 769 -30.37 3.51 -19.31
N GLU A 770 -31.60 3.03 -19.13
CA GLU A 770 -32.86 3.78 -19.32
C GLU A 770 -32.90 4.55 -20.65
N HIS A 771 -32.38 3.90 -21.69
CA HIS A 771 -32.32 4.38 -23.06
C HIS A 771 -33.28 3.54 -23.92
N PRO A 772 -33.84 4.08 -25.02
CA PRO A 772 -34.78 3.31 -25.83
C PRO A 772 -34.21 1.97 -26.30
N TRP A 773 -35.07 0.96 -26.39
CA TRP A 773 -34.64 -0.40 -26.73
C TRP A 773 -33.97 -0.49 -28.10
N THR A 774 -32.96 -1.34 -28.17
CA THR A 774 -32.17 -1.62 -29.34
C THR A 774 -32.96 -2.51 -30.30
N VAL A 775 -32.95 -2.16 -31.58
CA VAL A 775 -33.69 -2.86 -32.64
C VAL A 775 -32.75 -3.76 -33.43
N LEU A 776 -33.14 -5.02 -33.59
CA LEU A 776 -32.59 -5.94 -34.59
C LEU A 776 -33.43 -5.85 -35.86
N TYR A 777 -32.78 -5.61 -36.99
CA TYR A 777 -33.35 -5.76 -38.31
C TYR A 777 -32.71 -6.97 -38.98
N ARG A 778 -33.52 -8.01 -39.25
CA ARG A 778 -33.10 -9.27 -39.86
C ARG A 778 -34.13 -9.71 -40.89
N ASP A 779 -33.66 -10.04 -42.09
CA ASP A 779 -34.50 -10.57 -43.19
C ASP A 779 -35.77 -9.74 -43.48
N GLY A 780 -35.69 -8.41 -43.31
CA GLY A 780 -36.82 -7.51 -43.55
C GLY A 780 -37.73 -7.26 -42.35
N ILE A 781 -37.47 -7.87 -41.20
CA ILE A 781 -38.29 -7.78 -39.99
C ILE A 781 -37.53 -7.05 -38.89
N ALA A 782 -38.19 -6.11 -38.21
CA ALA A 782 -37.63 -5.40 -37.05
C ALA A 782 -38.19 -5.92 -35.71
N SER A 783 -37.33 -6.15 -34.73
CA SER A 783 -37.71 -6.57 -33.38
C SER A 783 -36.77 -6.00 -32.31
N PHE A 784 -37.25 -5.79 -31.09
CA PHE A 784 -36.38 -5.43 -29.97
C PHE A 784 -35.56 -6.63 -29.49
N ILE A 785 -34.33 -6.38 -29.01
CA ILE A 785 -33.47 -7.43 -28.42
C ILE A 785 -33.50 -7.44 -26.88
N GLU A 786 -34.03 -6.38 -26.26
CA GLU A 786 -34.26 -6.29 -24.83
C GLU A 786 -35.70 -6.69 -24.46
N ASP A 787 -35.84 -7.38 -23.32
CA ASP A 787 -37.14 -7.76 -22.76
C ASP A 787 -37.54 -6.89 -21.54
N GLU A 788 -36.57 -6.24 -20.89
CA GLU A 788 -36.77 -5.43 -19.67
C GLU A 788 -35.72 -4.31 -19.54
N LEU A 789 -36.14 -3.13 -19.07
CA LEU A 789 -35.23 -2.03 -18.67
C LEU A 789 -34.72 -2.27 -17.25
N MET A 790 -33.42 -2.45 -17.11
CA MET A 790 -32.82 -2.95 -15.86
C MET A 790 -32.02 -1.89 -15.09
N PHE A 791 -31.46 -0.90 -15.78
CA PHE A 791 -30.65 0.14 -15.16
C PHE A 791 -31.28 1.52 -15.34
N ARG A 792 -31.17 2.35 -14.30
CA ARG A 792 -31.56 3.76 -14.37
C ARG A 792 -30.51 4.58 -15.12
N LYS A 793 -30.88 5.79 -15.54
CA LYS A 793 -29.95 6.78 -16.13
C LYS A 793 -28.67 6.94 -15.29
N LEU A 794 -27.55 7.12 -15.98
CA LEU A 794 -26.26 7.41 -15.38
C LEU A 794 -26.37 8.66 -14.48
N GLY A 795 -25.80 8.59 -13.27
CA GLY A 795 -25.85 9.67 -12.27
C GLY A 795 -26.96 9.55 -11.22
N THR A 796 -27.84 8.55 -11.33
CA THR A 796 -28.87 8.30 -10.31
C THR A 796 -28.25 7.79 -9.00
N THR A 797 -28.51 8.45 -7.87
CA THR A 797 -28.04 8.03 -6.55
C THR A 797 -28.80 6.80 -6.03
N GLY A 798 -28.12 5.94 -5.27
CA GLY A 798 -28.75 4.78 -4.63
C GLY A 798 -28.98 3.58 -5.56
N MET A 799 -28.24 3.45 -6.66
CA MET A 799 -28.18 2.20 -7.42
C MET A 799 -27.47 1.11 -6.60
N GLU A 800 -28.22 0.38 -5.77
CA GLU A 800 -27.76 -0.80 -5.02
C GLU A 800 -27.88 -2.12 -5.82
N GLY A 801 -27.99 -2.03 -7.15
CA GLY A 801 -28.14 -3.18 -8.06
C GLY A 801 -26.81 -3.81 -8.50
N ARG A 802 -26.83 -5.11 -8.82
CA ARG A 802 -25.69 -5.79 -9.47
C ARG A 802 -25.68 -5.46 -10.97
N ILE A 803 -24.57 -4.92 -11.46
CA ILE A 803 -24.38 -4.71 -12.91
C ILE A 803 -24.20 -6.06 -13.60
N PHE A 804 -24.99 -6.30 -14.64
CA PHE A 804 -24.88 -7.45 -15.53
C PHE A 804 -24.95 -7.01 -16.99
N ILE A 805 -24.37 -7.82 -17.87
CA ILE A 805 -24.10 -7.56 -19.27
C ILE A 805 -25.02 -8.46 -20.10
N LYS A 806 -25.80 -7.84 -21.00
CA LYS A 806 -26.59 -8.60 -21.97
C LYS A 806 -25.69 -9.04 -23.12
N THR A 807 -25.97 -10.23 -23.65
CA THR A 807 -25.21 -10.80 -24.78
C THR A 807 -26.17 -11.24 -25.87
N PHE A 808 -25.92 -10.84 -27.11
CA PHE A 808 -26.70 -11.24 -28.28
C PHE A 808 -25.75 -11.75 -29.38
N GLN A 809 -26.15 -12.79 -30.11
CA GLN A 809 -25.33 -13.37 -31.18
C GLN A 809 -25.82 -12.87 -32.54
N LEU A 810 -24.99 -12.12 -33.25
CA LEU A 810 -25.28 -11.65 -34.59
C LEU A 810 -25.03 -12.75 -35.62
N GLU A 811 -25.85 -12.74 -36.66
CA GLU A 811 -25.72 -13.52 -37.88
C GLU A 811 -25.26 -12.60 -39.03
N PRO A 812 -24.51 -13.13 -40.02
CA PRO A 812 -24.15 -12.35 -41.20
C PRO A 812 -25.39 -11.75 -41.87
N GLY A 813 -25.39 -10.44 -42.12
CA GLY A 813 -26.53 -9.68 -42.64
C GLY A 813 -27.37 -8.97 -41.58
N ASP A 814 -27.16 -9.27 -40.28
CA ASP A 814 -27.86 -8.57 -39.21
C ASP A 814 -27.48 -7.10 -39.13
N VAL A 815 -28.49 -6.27 -38.82
CA VAL A 815 -28.31 -4.86 -38.50
C VAL A 815 -28.90 -4.57 -37.12
N ILE A 816 -28.09 -3.96 -36.26
CA ILE A 816 -28.49 -3.45 -34.94
C ILE A 816 -28.63 -1.93 -35.01
N ILE A 817 -29.74 -1.41 -34.52
CA ILE A 817 -30.04 0.02 -34.49
C ILE A 817 -30.35 0.43 -33.05
N ALA A 818 -29.59 1.39 -32.53
CA ALA A 818 -29.88 2.06 -31.26
C ALA A 818 -30.07 3.56 -31.49
N GLY A 819 -30.81 4.23 -30.62
CA GLY A 819 -31.03 5.66 -30.76
C GLY A 819 -31.81 6.27 -29.60
N SER A 820 -31.69 7.60 -29.50
CA SER A 820 -32.31 8.42 -28.46
C SER A 820 -33.83 8.44 -28.52
N ASP A 821 -34.44 8.97 -27.46
CA ASP A 821 -35.89 9.11 -27.33
C ASP A 821 -36.50 10.01 -28.39
N GLY A 822 -35.72 10.91 -29.01
CA GLY A 822 -36.11 11.68 -30.18
C GLY A 822 -36.70 10.85 -31.33
N ARG A 823 -36.37 9.56 -31.43
CA ARG A 823 -36.96 8.65 -32.43
C ARG A 823 -38.45 8.36 -32.20
N ASP A 824 -38.88 8.46 -30.95
CA ASP A 824 -40.24 8.23 -30.48
C ASP A 824 -40.97 9.57 -30.21
N ASP A 825 -40.22 10.67 -30.02
CA ASP A 825 -40.69 12.03 -29.71
C ASP A 825 -41.20 12.80 -30.94
N ILE A 826 -42.24 12.25 -31.57
CA ILE A 826 -42.84 12.76 -32.82
C ILE A 826 -44.16 13.47 -32.50
N LEU A 827 -44.33 14.71 -32.96
CA LEU A 827 -45.60 15.44 -32.84
C LEU A 827 -46.61 14.95 -33.89
N ILE A 828 -47.63 14.20 -33.46
CA ILE A 828 -48.67 13.63 -34.33
C ILE A 828 -49.83 14.62 -34.55
N GLY A 829 -50.09 15.53 -33.61
CA GLY A 829 -51.17 16.51 -33.73
C GLY A 829 -51.34 17.44 -32.54
N THR A 830 -52.49 18.11 -32.50
CA THR A 830 -52.92 18.99 -31.39
C THR A 830 -54.33 18.60 -30.99
N ASP A 831 -54.59 18.50 -29.68
CA ASP A 831 -55.93 18.23 -29.14
C ASP A 831 -56.88 19.44 -29.33
N GLU A 832 -58.16 19.26 -28.99
CA GLU A 832 -59.19 20.29 -29.12
C GLU A 832 -58.94 21.54 -28.23
N GLU A 833 -58.05 21.45 -27.24
CA GLU A 833 -57.64 22.53 -26.34
C GLU A 833 -56.29 23.18 -26.74
N GLY A 834 -55.65 22.68 -27.80
CA GLY A 834 -54.35 23.17 -28.30
C GLY A 834 -53.12 22.53 -27.64
N GLY A 835 -53.30 21.47 -26.85
CA GLY A 835 -52.24 20.64 -26.29
C GLY A 835 -51.57 19.76 -27.36
N ARG A 836 -50.25 19.58 -27.27
CA ARG A 836 -49.46 18.79 -28.23
C ARG A 836 -49.65 17.29 -28.00
N ILE A 837 -50.02 16.55 -29.04
CA ILE A 837 -50.11 15.08 -29.00
C ILE A 837 -48.80 14.49 -29.53
N ILE A 838 -48.04 13.85 -28.66
CA ILE A 838 -46.78 13.15 -28.97
C ILE A 838 -47.10 11.66 -29.16
N ASN A 839 -46.35 10.98 -30.03
CA ASN A 839 -46.47 9.54 -30.23
C ASN A 839 -46.34 8.74 -28.92
N ASP A 840 -47.28 7.83 -28.69
CA ASP A 840 -47.29 6.87 -27.57
C ASP A 840 -47.19 5.40 -28.03
N ASP A 841 -47.15 5.13 -29.34
CA ASP A 841 -46.97 3.78 -29.88
C ASP A 841 -45.50 3.37 -29.88
N GLU A 842 -45.11 2.58 -28.89
CA GLU A 842 -43.77 2.00 -28.72
C GLU A 842 -43.31 1.11 -29.91
N LYS A 843 -44.24 0.63 -30.75
CA LYS A 843 -43.94 -0.20 -31.93
C LYS A 843 -43.85 0.60 -33.22
N LEU A 844 -44.13 1.91 -33.19
CA LEU A 844 -44.04 2.74 -34.37
C LEU A 844 -42.63 2.72 -34.96
N PHE A 845 -41.61 2.83 -34.10
CA PHE A 845 -40.21 2.83 -34.54
C PHE A 845 -39.81 1.52 -35.26
N LEU A 846 -40.31 0.36 -34.83
CA LEU A 846 -40.06 -0.92 -35.52
C LEU A 846 -40.58 -0.88 -36.97
N ARG A 847 -41.80 -0.38 -37.18
CA ARG A 847 -42.37 -0.25 -38.53
C ARG A 847 -41.61 0.76 -39.38
N ILE A 848 -41.12 1.85 -38.78
CA ILE A 848 -40.26 2.83 -39.45
C ILE A 848 -38.95 2.18 -39.89
N VAL A 849 -38.34 1.34 -39.06
CA VAL A 849 -37.12 0.58 -39.41
C VAL A 849 -37.37 -0.36 -40.59
N GLU A 850 -38.52 -1.03 -40.63
CA GLU A 850 -38.92 -1.89 -41.75
C GLU A 850 -39.17 -1.09 -43.04
N GLU A 851 -39.91 0.03 -42.96
CA GLU A 851 -40.15 0.95 -44.07
C GLU A 851 -38.83 1.53 -44.63
N GLY A 852 -37.91 1.92 -43.74
CA GLY A 852 -36.58 2.43 -44.06
C GLY A 852 -35.55 1.35 -44.42
N LYS A 853 -35.94 0.07 -44.41
CA LYS A 853 -35.09 -1.10 -44.73
C LYS A 853 -33.78 -1.16 -43.92
N GLY A 854 -33.81 -0.69 -42.68
CA GLY A 854 -32.62 -0.64 -41.81
C GLY A 854 -31.53 0.36 -42.23
N ASP A 855 -31.82 1.28 -43.16
CA ASP A 855 -30.93 2.39 -43.53
C ASP A 855 -31.26 3.65 -42.72
N LEU A 856 -30.24 4.37 -42.24
CA LEU A 856 -30.43 5.51 -41.34
C LEU A 856 -31.11 6.70 -42.02
N GLU A 857 -30.74 7.04 -43.26
CA GLU A 857 -31.39 8.14 -43.99
C GLU A 857 -32.85 7.77 -44.34
N GLY A 858 -33.09 6.52 -44.73
CA GLY A 858 -34.45 5.99 -44.93
C GLY A 858 -35.32 6.12 -43.68
N ILE A 859 -34.79 5.68 -42.53
CA ILE A 859 -35.47 5.77 -41.22
C ILE A 859 -35.78 7.22 -40.87
N TYR A 860 -34.80 8.13 -41.00
CA TYR A 860 -35.00 9.55 -40.71
C TYR A 860 -36.11 10.17 -41.56
N ASN A 861 -36.11 9.91 -42.87
CA ASN A 861 -37.15 10.41 -43.77
C ASN A 861 -38.54 9.87 -43.40
N CYS A 862 -38.64 8.59 -42.99
CA CYS A 862 -39.87 8.01 -42.48
C CYS A 862 -40.34 8.69 -41.18
N ILE A 863 -39.43 8.99 -40.23
CA ILE A 863 -39.75 9.71 -38.98
C ILE A 863 -40.32 11.09 -39.29
N ILE A 864 -39.60 11.92 -40.06
CA ILE A 864 -40.04 13.28 -40.43
C ILE A 864 -41.35 13.26 -41.24
N GLY A 865 -41.59 12.20 -42.01
CA GLY A 865 -42.85 11.99 -42.72
C GLY A 865 -44.06 11.77 -41.81
N LYS A 866 -43.88 11.31 -40.56
CA LYS A 866 -44.97 11.16 -39.58
C LYS A 866 -45.25 12.46 -38.81
N GLY A 867 -44.24 13.30 -38.60
CA GLY A 867 -44.38 14.58 -37.89
C GLY A 867 -43.03 15.20 -37.53
N PRO A 868 -42.99 16.47 -37.07
CA PRO A 868 -41.75 17.11 -36.64
C PRO A 868 -41.27 16.58 -35.29
N LEU A 869 -39.94 16.50 -35.13
CA LEU A 869 -39.26 16.08 -33.89
C LEU A 869 -39.46 17.09 -32.76
N THR A 870 -39.72 16.59 -31.55
CA THR A 870 -39.80 17.42 -30.33
C THR A 870 -38.52 17.44 -29.49
N ASP A 871 -37.59 16.52 -29.76
CA ASP A 871 -36.26 16.44 -29.13
C ASP A 871 -35.10 16.26 -30.10
N ASP A 872 -33.88 16.22 -29.54
CA ASP A 872 -32.66 15.81 -30.25
C ASP A 872 -32.80 14.34 -30.72
N LEU A 873 -32.32 14.01 -31.93
CA LEU A 873 -32.38 12.66 -32.50
C LEU A 873 -30.97 12.15 -32.81
N SER A 874 -30.66 10.97 -32.31
CA SER A 874 -29.46 10.24 -32.65
C SER A 874 -29.78 8.80 -32.95
N LEU A 875 -29.19 8.27 -34.02
CA LEU A 875 -29.27 6.87 -34.39
C LEU A 875 -27.86 6.35 -34.67
N ILE A 876 -27.60 5.12 -34.22
CA ILE A 876 -26.40 4.35 -34.55
C ILE A 876 -26.83 3.04 -35.20
N ARG A 877 -26.21 2.70 -36.33
CA ARG A 877 -26.43 1.47 -37.08
C ARG A 877 -25.15 0.64 -37.04
N LEU A 878 -25.25 -0.63 -36.66
CA LEU A 878 -24.17 -1.60 -36.67
C LEU A 878 -24.56 -2.77 -37.57
N SER A 879 -23.86 -3.00 -38.67
CA SER A 879 -24.08 -4.18 -39.53
C SER A 879 -22.95 -5.18 -39.40
N PHE A 880 -23.28 -6.48 -39.41
CA PHE A 880 -22.29 -7.56 -39.33
C PHE A 880 -22.23 -8.34 -40.64
N LYS A 881 -21.07 -8.33 -41.30
CA LYS A 881 -20.77 -9.06 -42.56
C LYS A 881 -21.80 -8.82 -43.66
N GLU A 882 -22.15 -7.55 -43.87
CA GLU A 882 -23.16 -7.09 -44.84
C GLU A 882 -22.83 -7.50 -46.30
N ASP A 883 -21.54 -7.50 -46.68
CA ASP A 883 -21.09 -7.75 -48.05
C ASP A 883 -20.74 -9.23 -48.35
N ASN A 884 -20.79 -10.12 -47.35
CA ASN A 884 -20.12 -11.41 -47.49
C ASN A 884 -20.99 -12.45 -48.20
N THR A 885 -20.80 -12.56 -49.52
CA THR A 885 -21.42 -13.55 -50.41
C THR A 885 -20.74 -14.94 -50.37
N GLU A 886 -19.93 -15.23 -49.35
CA GLU A 886 -19.23 -16.52 -49.23
C GLU A 886 -19.97 -17.51 -48.33
N GLN A 887 -21.06 -18.08 -48.85
CA GLN A 887 -21.53 -19.39 -48.41
C GLN A 887 -21.80 -20.29 -49.61
N LYS A 888 -20.74 -20.86 -50.19
CA LYS A 888 -20.87 -21.99 -51.12
C LYS A 888 -19.66 -22.93 -51.24
N LEU A 889 -18.75 -22.96 -50.24
CA LEU A 889 -17.49 -23.72 -50.34
C LEU A 889 -17.24 -24.77 -49.22
N HIS A 890 -18.25 -25.20 -48.45
CA HIS A 890 -18.04 -26.12 -47.31
C HIS A 890 -19.02 -27.30 -47.17
N ASP A 891 -19.79 -27.67 -48.20
CA ASP A 891 -20.81 -28.72 -48.05
C ASP A 891 -20.26 -30.16 -48.03
N GLU A 892 -19.19 -30.47 -48.76
CA GLU A 892 -18.60 -31.84 -48.72
C GLU A 892 -17.87 -32.12 -47.40
N GLN A 893 -17.06 -31.18 -46.90
CA GLN A 893 -16.32 -31.32 -45.63
C GLN A 893 -17.26 -31.35 -44.42
N LYS A 894 -18.31 -30.51 -44.40
CA LYS A 894 -19.34 -30.54 -43.35
C LYS A 894 -20.09 -31.88 -43.31
N THR A 895 -20.33 -32.50 -44.46
CA THR A 895 -21.02 -33.79 -44.53
C THR A 895 -20.16 -34.91 -43.94
N LYS A 896 -18.85 -34.92 -44.23
CA LYS A 896 -17.90 -35.87 -43.64
C LYS A 896 -17.73 -35.69 -42.13
N VAL A 897 -17.63 -34.46 -41.64
CA VAL A 897 -17.56 -34.18 -40.19
C VAL A 897 -18.84 -34.57 -39.47
N LYS A 898 -20.03 -34.34 -40.07
CA LYS A 898 -21.31 -34.80 -39.49
C LYS A 898 -21.36 -36.32 -39.32
N GLU A 899 -20.83 -37.08 -40.29
CA GLU A 899 -20.76 -38.54 -40.20
C GLU A 899 -19.77 -38.99 -39.10
N LEU A 900 -18.60 -38.36 -38.98
CA LEU A 900 -17.65 -38.64 -37.89
C LEU A 900 -18.23 -38.31 -36.51
N LEU A 901 -18.95 -37.19 -36.38
CA LEU A 901 -19.67 -36.83 -35.16
C LEU A 901 -20.77 -37.83 -34.79
N ARG A 902 -21.48 -38.37 -35.79
CA ARG A 902 -22.49 -39.43 -35.60
C ARG A 902 -21.83 -40.70 -35.06
N ARG A 903 -20.74 -41.16 -35.70
CA ARG A 903 -19.97 -42.34 -35.26
C ARG A 903 -19.41 -42.17 -33.86
N ALA A 904 -18.78 -41.03 -33.56
CA ALA A 904 -18.27 -40.73 -32.21
C ALA A 904 -19.37 -40.81 -31.13
N LYS A 905 -20.59 -40.34 -31.45
CA LYS A 905 -21.74 -40.40 -30.54
C LYS A 905 -22.24 -41.84 -30.33
N GLU A 906 -22.35 -42.63 -31.39
CA GLU A 906 -22.78 -44.04 -31.34
C GLU A 906 -21.79 -44.89 -30.54
N THR A 907 -20.49 -44.75 -30.83
CA THR A 907 -19.43 -45.49 -30.14
C THR A 907 -19.28 -45.08 -28.67
N SER A 908 -19.47 -43.79 -28.35
CA SER A 908 -19.52 -43.30 -26.95
C SER A 908 -20.66 -43.93 -26.13
N GLN A 909 -21.80 -44.26 -26.76
CA GLN A 909 -22.91 -44.92 -26.09
C GLN A 909 -22.63 -46.42 -25.81
N ASN A 910 -21.82 -47.05 -26.65
CA ASN A 910 -21.41 -48.46 -26.51
C ASN A 910 -20.25 -48.69 -25.52
N LYS A 911 -19.86 -47.66 -24.74
CA LYS A 911 -18.75 -47.66 -23.76
C LYS A 911 -17.33 -47.79 -24.35
N ASP A 912 -17.15 -47.77 -25.67
CA ASP A 912 -15.81 -47.68 -26.26
C ASP A 912 -15.39 -46.22 -26.40
N VAL A 913 -14.75 -45.70 -25.36
CA VAL A 913 -14.41 -44.27 -25.27
C VAL A 913 -13.17 -43.92 -26.10
N ALA A 914 -12.26 -44.88 -26.32
CA ALA A 914 -11.03 -44.64 -27.08
C ALA A 914 -11.31 -44.45 -28.57
N GLU A 915 -12.19 -45.27 -29.14
CA GLU A 915 -12.59 -45.13 -30.54
C GLU A 915 -13.42 -43.85 -30.79
N ALA A 916 -14.27 -43.46 -29.82
CA ALA A 916 -15.00 -42.19 -29.88
C ALA A 916 -14.07 -40.95 -29.89
N ILE A 917 -12.94 -40.99 -29.17
CA ILE A 917 -11.92 -39.92 -29.22
C ILE A 917 -11.28 -39.87 -30.60
N SER A 918 -10.91 -41.03 -31.17
CA SER A 918 -10.29 -41.10 -32.50
C SER A 918 -11.16 -40.47 -33.60
N TYR A 919 -12.47 -40.70 -33.58
CA TYR A 919 -13.39 -40.05 -34.54
C TYR A 919 -13.49 -38.53 -34.34
N LEU A 920 -13.39 -38.04 -33.10
CA LEU A 920 -13.38 -36.60 -32.82
C LEU A 920 -12.04 -35.95 -33.21
N GLU A 921 -10.92 -36.63 -33.02
CA GLU A 921 -9.59 -36.18 -33.48
C GLU A 921 -9.52 -36.13 -35.01
N GLU A 922 -10.10 -37.12 -35.71
CA GLU A 922 -10.24 -37.07 -37.17
C GLU A 922 -11.11 -35.89 -37.61
N ALA A 923 -12.21 -35.62 -36.90
CA ALA A 923 -13.07 -34.48 -37.18
C ALA A 923 -12.38 -33.12 -36.92
N GLU A 924 -11.57 -33.02 -35.87
CA GLU A 924 -10.79 -31.82 -35.53
C GLU A 924 -9.69 -31.54 -36.56
N ASN A 925 -9.03 -32.59 -37.08
CA ASN A 925 -8.04 -32.46 -38.15
C ASN A 925 -8.65 -32.02 -39.49
N LEU A 926 -9.93 -32.31 -39.73
CA LEU A 926 -10.63 -31.85 -40.94
C LEU A 926 -11.01 -30.37 -40.86
N ASP A 927 -11.58 -29.92 -39.74
CA ASP A 927 -11.80 -28.50 -39.47
C ASP A 927 -11.90 -28.23 -37.96
N SER A 928 -10.85 -27.61 -37.41
CA SER A 928 -10.75 -27.28 -35.99
C SER A 928 -11.68 -26.14 -35.55
N ARG A 929 -12.38 -25.49 -36.49
CA ARG A 929 -13.31 -24.39 -36.20
C ARG A 929 -14.75 -24.84 -35.97
N ILE A 930 -15.04 -26.14 -36.10
CA ILE A 930 -16.39 -26.68 -35.90
C ILE A 930 -16.71 -26.76 -34.40
N PRO A 931 -17.67 -25.95 -33.88
CA PRO A 931 -17.98 -25.93 -32.44
C PRO A 931 -18.49 -27.28 -31.92
N GLU A 932 -19.23 -28.02 -32.73
CA GLU A 932 -19.84 -29.29 -32.34
C GLU A 932 -18.79 -30.35 -31.98
N VAL A 933 -17.63 -30.35 -32.65
CA VAL A 933 -16.51 -31.26 -32.35
C VAL A 933 -16.00 -30.99 -30.94
N LYS A 934 -15.67 -29.72 -30.63
CA LYS A 934 -15.18 -29.29 -29.32
C LYS A 934 -16.21 -29.54 -28.21
N LYS A 935 -17.49 -29.28 -28.47
CA LYS A 935 -18.58 -29.55 -27.51
C LYS A 935 -18.68 -31.04 -27.19
N ASN A 936 -18.45 -31.93 -28.16
CA ASN A 936 -18.42 -33.38 -27.92
C ASN A 936 -17.16 -33.80 -27.14
N PHE A 937 -15.99 -33.22 -27.41
CA PHE A 937 -14.80 -33.42 -26.57
C PHE A 937 -15.04 -33.02 -25.12
N VAL A 938 -15.63 -31.83 -24.88
CA VAL A 938 -15.99 -31.38 -23.53
C VAL A 938 -16.89 -32.40 -22.84
N LYS A 939 -17.96 -32.86 -23.50
CA LYS A 939 -18.88 -33.87 -22.94
C LYS A 939 -18.17 -35.20 -22.64
N LEU A 940 -17.27 -35.63 -23.51
CA LEU A 940 -16.56 -36.90 -23.35
C LEU A 940 -15.53 -36.85 -22.22
N PHE A 941 -14.71 -35.80 -22.17
CA PHE A 941 -13.72 -35.62 -21.10
C PHE A 941 -14.38 -35.38 -19.73
N LEU A 942 -15.54 -34.73 -19.68
CA LEU A 942 -16.36 -34.66 -18.46
C LEU A 942 -16.81 -36.05 -17.99
N LYS A 943 -17.24 -36.95 -18.90
CA LYS A 943 -17.60 -38.34 -18.56
C LYS A 943 -16.38 -39.12 -18.05
N LEU A 944 -15.22 -38.90 -18.66
CA LEU A 944 -13.94 -39.51 -18.25
C LEU A 944 -13.37 -38.91 -16.96
N LYS A 945 -13.93 -37.80 -16.47
CA LYS A 945 -13.39 -37.00 -15.35
C LYS A 945 -11.98 -36.44 -15.61
N ASP A 946 -11.58 -36.31 -16.88
CA ASP A 946 -10.38 -35.57 -17.27
C ASP A 946 -10.75 -34.08 -17.34
N TYR A 947 -10.73 -33.45 -16.16
CA TYR A 947 -11.13 -32.05 -16.02
C TYR A 947 -10.15 -31.08 -16.69
N SER A 948 -8.88 -31.45 -16.88
CA SER A 948 -7.90 -30.57 -17.52
C SER A 948 -8.18 -30.45 -19.01
N LYS A 949 -8.40 -31.58 -19.70
CA LYS A 949 -8.78 -31.56 -21.12
C LYS A 949 -10.17 -30.97 -21.32
N ALA A 950 -11.12 -31.28 -20.44
CA ALA A 950 -12.45 -30.68 -20.49
C ALA A 950 -12.42 -29.14 -20.40
N ALA A 951 -11.59 -28.57 -19.53
CA ALA A 951 -11.41 -27.13 -19.42
C ALA A 951 -10.80 -26.51 -20.68
N HIS A 952 -9.77 -27.15 -21.24
CA HIS A 952 -9.10 -26.68 -22.47
C HIS A 952 -10.05 -26.67 -23.67
N TYR A 953 -10.74 -27.78 -23.96
CA TYR A 953 -11.70 -27.83 -25.06
C TYR A 953 -12.93 -26.93 -24.84
N ALA A 954 -13.29 -26.66 -23.58
CA ALA A 954 -14.36 -25.70 -23.26
C ALA A 954 -13.92 -24.26 -23.57
N GLU A 955 -12.68 -23.89 -23.24
CA GLU A 955 -12.08 -22.60 -23.60
C GLU A 955 -12.03 -22.44 -25.13
N ASP A 956 -11.57 -23.46 -25.85
CA ASP A 956 -11.50 -23.46 -27.31
C ASP A 956 -12.87 -23.42 -27.99
N TYR A 957 -13.90 -23.99 -27.36
CA TYR A 957 -15.28 -23.86 -27.80
C TYR A 957 -15.81 -22.44 -27.58
N LEU A 958 -15.58 -21.86 -26.40
CA LEU A 958 -16.00 -20.50 -26.06
C LEU A 958 -15.31 -19.45 -26.93
N ASN A 959 -14.12 -19.75 -27.44
CA ASN A 959 -13.45 -18.92 -28.43
C ASN A 959 -14.23 -18.84 -29.77
N ILE A 960 -15.01 -19.85 -30.12
CA ILE A 960 -15.80 -19.86 -31.36
C ILE A 960 -17.25 -19.47 -31.11
N ARG A 961 -17.86 -19.96 -30.02
CA ARG A 961 -19.21 -19.60 -29.58
C ARG A 961 -19.19 -19.05 -28.16
N PRO A 962 -18.84 -17.76 -27.99
CA PRO A 962 -18.73 -17.15 -26.68
C PRO A 962 -20.06 -17.04 -25.94
N VAL A 963 -21.21 -17.11 -26.63
CA VAL A 963 -22.55 -16.90 -26.06
C VAL A 963 -23.06 -18.07 -25.19
N ASP A 964 -22.48 -19.26 -25.32
CA ASP A 964 -22.97 -20.49 -24.65
C ASP A 964 -22.66 -20.46 -23.14
N LYS A 965 -23.66 -20.09 -22.36
CA LYS A 965 -23.57 -19.89 -20.90
C LYS A 965 -23.34 -21.20 -20.14
N GLU A 966 -23.90 -22.30 -20.62
CA GLU A 966 -23.72 -23.63 -20.03
C GLU A 966 -22.27 -24.10 -20.18
N ILE A 967 -21.66 -23.89 -21.34
CA ILE A 967 -20.24 -24.23 -21.53
C ILE A 967 -19.34 -23.30 -20.70
N LEU A 968 -19.73 -22.04 -20.49
CA LEU A 968 -19.00 -21.12 -19.61
C LEU A 968 -18.98 -21.62 -18.15
N TYR A 969 -20.11 -22.12 -17.65
CA TYR A 969 -20.19 -22.81 -16.36
C TYR A 969 -19.29 -24.06 -16.33
N VAL A 970 -19.38 -24.90 -17.36
CA VAL A 970 -18.58 -26.12 -17.48
C VAL A 970 -17.08 -25.83 -17.50
N ALA A 971 -16.64 -24.77 -18.18
CA ALA A 971 -15.26 -24.32 -18.22
C ALA A 971 -14.78 -23.94 -16.81
N SER A 972 -15.56 -23.11 -16.10
CA SER A 972 -15.26 -22.71 -14.72
C SER A 972 -15.22 -23.92 -13.77
N PHE A 973 -16.19 -24.82 -13.87
CA PHE A 973 -16.28 -26.03 -13.05
C PHE A 973 -15.10 -26.98 -13.29
N SER A 974 -14.77 -27.24 -14.55
CA SER A 974 -13.69 -28.14 -14.94
C SER A 974 -12.33 -27.56 -14.58
N ALA A 975 -12.10 -26.27 -14.82
CA ALA A 975 -10.87 -25.59 -14.43
C ALA A 975 -10.63 -25.65 -12.91
N ARG A 976 -11.69 -25.48 -12.10
CA ARG A 976 -11.60 -25.62 -10.64
C ARG A 976 -11.21 -27.04 -10.24
N LYS A 977 -11.85 -28.06 -10.85
CA LYS A 977 -11.55 -29.46 -10.57
C LYS A 977 -10.15 -29.88 -11.02
N ALA A 978 -9.61 -29.21 -12.05
CA ALA A 978 -8.23 -29.37 -12.50
C ALA A 978 -7.20 -28.57 -11.68
N GLY A 979 -7.62 -27.80 -10.66
CA GLY A 979 -6.74 -26.96 -9.83
C GLY A 979 -6.33 -25.62 -10.48
N GLN A 980 -6.86 -25.29 -11.65
CA GLN A 980 -6.59 -24.05 -12.37
C GLN A 980 -7.47 -22.90 -11.84
N LEU A 981 -7.25 -22.51 -10.58
CA LEU A 981 -8.14 -21.59 -9.83
C LEU A 981 -8.30 -20.22 -10.50
N LYS A 982 -7.24 -19.65 -11.10
CA LYS A 982 -7.31 -18.35 -11.79
C LYS A 982 -8.25 -18.39 -13.00
N LYS A 983 -8.16 -19.42 -13.85
CA LYS A 983 -9.07 -19.62 -14.99
C LYS A 983 -10.50 -19.92 -14.53
N ALA A 984 -10.64 -20.74 -13.48
CA ALA A 984 -11.95 -21.04 -12.91
C ALA A 984 -12.67 -19.78 -12.42
N LEU A 985 -11.93 -18.88 -11.76
CA LEU A 985 -12.43 -17.59 -11.31
C LEU A 985 -12.85 -16.71 -12.49
N ASP A 986 -12.01 -16.59 -13.52
CA ASP A 986 -12.32 -15.78 -14.70
C ASP A 986 -13.61 -16.22 -15.40
N PHE A 987 -13.73 -17.50 -15.78
CA PHE A 987 -14.94 -18.03 -16.41
C PHE A 987 -16.17 -17.91 -15.51
N GLY A 988 -16.01 -18.12 -14.20
CA GLY A 988 -17.10 -18.01 -13.24
C GLY A 988 -17.60 -16.58 -13.10
N GLU A 989 -16.70 -15.60 -13.00
CA GLU A 989 -17.04 -14.17 -12.91
C GLU A 989 -17.65 -13.67 -14.22
N ARG A 990 -17.16 -14.11 -15.38
CA ARG A 990 -17.79 -13.80 -16.68
C ARG A 990 -19.24 -14.29 -16.72
N LEU A 991 -19.52 -15.50 -16.24
CA LEU A 991 -20.89 -16.02 -16.17
C LEU A 991 -21.72 -15.25 -15.14
N LEU A 992 -21.15 -14.87 -13.98
CA LEU A 992 -21.83 -14.05 -12.98
C LEU A 992 -22.25 -12.69 -13.55
N LEU A 993 -21.43 -12.09 -14.41
CA LEU A 993 -21.75 -10.85 -15.10
C LEU A 993 -22.84 -11.00 -16.17
N ARG A 994 -23.10 -12.21 -16.68
CA ARG A 994 -24.16 -12.45 -17.68
C ARG A 994 -25.47 -12.91 -17.05
N GLU A 995 -25.37 -13.78 -16.05
CA GLU A 995 -26.49 -14.36 -15.31
C GLU A 995 -26.16 -14.37 -13.81
N PRO A 996 -26.46 -13.25 -13.11
CA PRO A 996 -26.20 -13.11 -11.68
C PRO A 996 -26.85 -14.18 -10.81
N ASP A 997 -27.99 -14.71 -11.26
CA ASP A 997 -28.82 -15.66 -10.53
C ASP A 997 -28.57 -17.12 -10.96
N HIS A 998 -27.50 -17.39 -11.71
CA HIS A 998 -27.16 -18.76 -12.09
C HIS A 998 -26.65 -19.57 -10.88
N PHE A 999 -27.58 -20.26 -10.20
CA PHE A 999 -27.36 -20.96 -8.93
C PHE A 999 -26.11 -21.86 -8.90
N LYS A 1000 -25.93 -22.72 -9.93
CA LYS A 1000 -24.77 -23.62 -9.98
C LYS A 1000 -23.43 -22.88 -10.05
N ASN A 1001 -23.43 -21.69 -10.67
CA ASN A 1001 -22.22 -20.87 -10.84
C ASN A 1001 -21.89 -20.15 -9.54
N LEU A 1002 -22.90 -19.58 -8.85
CA LEU A 1002 -22.73 -19.00 -7.51
C LEU A 1002 -22.10 -20.01 -6.55
N MET A 1003 -22.58 -21.26 -6.57
CA MET A 1003 -22.01 -22.34 -5.77
C MET A 1003 -20.59 -22.72 -6.19
N ASN A 1004 -20.30 -22.72 -7.49
CA ASN A 1004 -18.96 -22.97 -8.00
C ASN A 1004 -17.99 -21.86 -7.59
N LEU A 1005 -18.36 -20.58 -7.78
CA LEU A 1005 -17.61 -19.40 -7.38
C LEU A 1005 -17.38 -19.34 -5.88
N ALA A 1006 -18.38 -19.65 -5.05
CA ALA A 1006 -18.19 -19.74 -3.60
C ALA A 1006 -17.07 -20.74 -3.25
N GLN A 1007 -17.03 -21.89 -3.93
CA GLN A 1007 -15.96 -22.88 -3.74
C GLN A 1007 -14.60 -22.42 -4.30
N VAL A 1008 -14.58 -21.71 -5.45
CA VAL A 1008 -13.36 -21.09 -5.98
C VAL A 1008 -12.80 -20.07 -4.99
N TYR A 1009 -13.64 -19.18 -4.47
CA TYR A 1009 -13.25 -18.15 -3.51
C TYR A 1009 -12.78 -18.74 -2.18
N ILE A 1010 -13.40 -19.82 -1.68
CA ILE A 1010 -12.89 -20.57 -0.52
C ILE A 1010 -11.49 -21.12 -0.81
N ALA A 1011 -11.27 -21.71 -1.99
CA ALA A 1011 -9.94 -22.25 -2.37
C ALA A 1011 -8.88 -21.13 -2.49
N LEU A 1012 -9.29 -19.93 -2.91
CA LEU A 1012 -8.46 -18.72 -2.96
C LEU A 1012 -8.37 -17.96 -1.62
N LYS A 1013 -8.97 -18.49 -0.54
CA LYS A 1013 -9.04 -17.86 0.80
C LYS A 1013 -9.71 -16.48 0.84
N ASN A 1014 -10.56 -16.16 -0.12
CA ASN A 1014 -11.37 -14.95 -0.11
C ASN A 1014 -12.77 -15.24 0.48
N TYR A 1015 -12.83 -15.37 1.80
CA TYR A 1015 -14.06 -15.79 2.50
C TYR A 1015 -15.18 -14.74 2.42
N GLU A 1016 -14.86 -13.46 2.26
CA GLU A 1016 -15.84 -12.39 2.15
C GLU A 1016 -16.64 -12.52 0.85
N ARG A 1017 -15.93 -12.63 -0.28
CA ARG A 1017 -16.56 -12.88 -1.59
C ARG A 1017 -17.28 -14.21 -1.61
N ALA A 1018 -16.71 -15.26 -1.01
CA ALA A 1018 -17.39 -16.54 -0.88
C ALA A 1018 -18.72 -16.42 -0.13
N MET A 1019 -18.77 -15.66 0.98
CA MET A 1019 -19.99 -15.42 1.74
C MET A 1019 -21.02 -14.64 0.92
N SER A 1020 -20.60 -13.63 0.15
CA SER A 1020 -21.49 -12.88 -0.75
C SER A 1020 -22.13 -13.79 -1.81
N MET A 1021 -21.36 -14.69 -2.43
CA MET A 1021 -21.89 -15.66 -3.39
C MET A 1021 -22.89 -16.62 -2.74
N VAL A 1022 -22.60 -17.09 -1.52
CA VAL A 1022 -23.49 -17.97 -0.75
C VAL A 1022 -24.79 -17.27 -0.36
N GLN A 1023 -24.73 -16.01 0.08
CA GLN A 1023 -25.91 -15.20 0.38
C GLN A 1023 -26.80 -15.04 -0.86
N SER A 1024 -26.19 -14.83 -2.03
CA SER A 1024 -26.90 -14.76 -3.31
C SER A 1024 -27.59 -16.09 -3.63
N ALA A 1025 -26.88 -17.21 -3.46
CA ALA A 1025 -27.43 -18.54 -3.69
C ALA A 1025 -28.59 -18.85 -2.72
N LEU A 1026 -28.53 -18.39 -1.47
CA LEU A 1026 -29.61 -18.51 -0.49
C LEU A 1026 -30.84 -17.65 -0.82
N HIS A 1027 -30.66 -16.55 -1.54
CA HIS A 1027 -31.81 -15.75 -1.98
C HIS A 1027 -32.64 -16.51 -3.04
N ILE A 1028 -31.96 -17.33 -3.85
CA ILE A 1028 -32.58 -18.13 -4.93
C ILE A 1028 -33.13 -19.44 -4.39
N GLU A 1029 -32.33 -20.20 -3.63
CA GLU A 1029 -32.74 -21.46 -3.00
C GLU A 1029 -32.47 -21.43 -1.48
N PRO A 1030 -33.40 -20.86 -0.67
CA PRO A 1030 -33.20 -20.67 0.77
C PRO A 1030 -33.02 -21.97 1.57
N GLU A 1031 -33.65 -23.07 1.11
CA GLU A 1031 -33.68 -24.36 1.81
C GLU A 1031 -32.62 -25.37 1.32
N ASN A 1032 -31.75 -24.97 0.38
CA ASN A 1032 -30.79 -25.91 -0.18
C ASN A 1032 -29.71 -26.33 0.85
N GLU A 1033 -29.70 -27.61 1.23
CA GLU A 1033 -28.78 -28.16 2.23
C GLU A 1033 -27.30 -27.96 1.89
N ALA A 1034 -26.93 -27.95 0.60
CA ALA A 1034 -25.53 -27.75 0.20
C ALA A 1034 -25.08 -26.31 0.45
N VAL A 1035 -25.96 -25.33 0.19
CA VAL A 1035 -25.68 -23.90 0.42
C VAL A 1035 -25.57 -23.61 1.92
N LEU A 1036 -26.50 -24.15 2.72
CA LEU A 1036 -26.50 -24.01 4.18
C LEU A 1036 -25.22 -24.60 4.80
N ARG A 1037 -24.78 -25.77 4.34
CA ARG A 1037 -23.50 -26.37 4.77
C ARG A 1037 -22.30 -25.49 4.48
N ILE A 1038 -22.20 -24.91 3.28
CA ILE A 1038 -21.09 -24.00 2.93
C ILE A 1038 -21.13 -22.74 3.78
N ARG A 1039 -22.32 -22.15 4.01
CA ARG A 1039 -22.50 -20.99 4.90
C ARG A 1039 -21.99 -21.27 6.30
N ASP A 1040 -22.33 -22.41 6.87
CA ASP A 1040 -21.96 -22.74 8.25
C ASP A 1040 -20.45 -23.00 8.39
N VAL A 1041 -19.81 -23.59 7.37
CA VAL A 1041 -18.35 -23.70 7.28
C VAL A 1041 -17.70 -22.31 7.22
N LEU A 1042 -18.21 -21.42 6.36
CA LEU A 1042 -17.69 -20.06 6.24
C LEU A 1042 -17.82 -19.27 7.54
N ARG A 1043 -18.96 -19.36 8.25
CA ARG A 1043 -19.16 -18.69 9.56
C ARG A 1043 -18.16 -19.16 10.63
N LYS A 1044 -17.84 -20.46 10.67
CA LYS A 1044 -16.85 -21.01 11.62
C LYS A 1044 -15.43 -20.51 11.35
N ASN A 1045 -15.07 -20.32 10.09
CA ASN A 1045 -13.74 -19.84 9.70
C ASN A 1045 -13.62 -18.31 9.75
N TRP A 1046 -14.71 -17.57 9.49
CA TRP A 1046 -14.76 -16.11 9.58
C TRP A 1046 -14.39 -15.57 10.96
N HIS A 1047 -14.87 -16.21 12.04
CA HIS A 1047 -14.55 -15.81 13.42
C HIS A 1047 -13.09 -16.08 13.84
N LYS A 1048 -12.34 -16.90 13.10
CA LYS A 1048 -10.92 -17.19 13.38
C LYS A 1048 -9.96 -16.13 12.83
N GLU A 1049 -10.33 -15.43 11.76
CA GLU A 1049 -9.47 -14.43 11.11
C GLU A 1049 -9.72 -12.99 11.61
N SER A 1050 -10.88 -12.69 12.21
CA SER A 1050 -11.11 -11.39 12.87
C SER A 1050 -10.23 -11.14 14.11
N SER A 1051 -9.37 -12.10 14.48
CA SER A 1051 -8.39 -12.02 15.56
C SER A 1051 -6.93 -11.90 15.11
N ASP A 1052 -6.64 -11.84 13.80
CA ASP A 1052 -5.28 -11.66 13.27
C ASP A 1052 -5.16 -10.40 12.39
N PRO A 1053 -4.08 -9.60 12.51
CA PRO A 1053 -3.91 -8.38 11.72
C PRO A 1053 -3.62 -8.71 10.24
N PRO A 1054 -4.07 -7.85 9.30
CA PRO A 1054 -4.03 -8.16 7.87
C PRO A 1054 -2.58 -8.21 7.36
N THR A 1055 -2.19 -9.37 6.84
CA THR A 1055 -0.99 -9.52 6.01
C THR A 1055 -1.36 -9.13 4.58
N SER A 1056 -0.51 -8.30 4.00
CA SER A 1056 -0.58 -7.76 2.63
C SER A 1056 -0.82 -8.84 1.58
N VAL A 1057 -1.89 -8.68 0.80
CA VAL A 1057 -2.10 -9.41 -0.45
C VAL A 1057 -1.55 -8.57 -1.60
N ASP A 1058 -0.57 -9.16 -2.29
CA ASP A 1058 0.11 -8.71 -3.50
C ASP A 1058 -0.88 -8.64 -4.69
N PRO A 1059 -0.95 -7.55 -5.47
CA PRO A 1059 -1.81 -7.48 -6.64
C PRO A 1059 -1.11 -8.11 -7.86
N SER A 1060 -1.43 -9.39 -8.13
CA SER A 1060 -1.17 -10.06 -9.41
C SER A 1060 -2.46 -10.29 -10.18
#